data_AF-A0A3S9P929-F1
#
_entry.id   AF-A0A3S9P929-F1
#
_cell.length_a   1.000
_cell.length_b   1.000
_cell.length_c   1.000
_cell.angle_alpha   90.00
_cell.angle_beta   90.00
_cell.angle_gamma   90.00
#
_symmetry.space_group_name_H-M   'P 1'
#
loop_
_entity.id
_entity.type
_entity.pdbx_description
1 polymer ?
#
loop_
_entity_poly.entity_id
_entity_poly.type
_entity_poly.pdbx_seq_one_letter_code
_entity_poly.pdbx_strand_id
1 'polypeptide(L)'
;MNKLISLKLFLFLLIIPLTNFGQNSDIDEWRELIKSTNFHKITIKEDGVYKITYDQLKVTGFPIANIEMNDLRLFRRGVEIAIKIDDFDNDNIFDPEDFFIFYGEKNNSLGDHDLFNDGEHNINPYVSFFTDKSAYFLNHKNVNSFTPPKRINNSNYNSNGLVDEVNYFAKKLILFRGDDVNYSVGSYAKGLGSNSERTVFSSLFNEERGWTSFNYQWLKTETVFDINLDGIDRTSNEDIILKTRFKSHIYFDNKIEYKYGKDTNNLTTLGTEVVPSYGASKLLTHNLPITTISSQGNLILSAHDLNSGNLPTQTNQFGVVYFDILYPKRLDFNNQQDQIMYWLGKSAKKIKVDNYNSQIIFLDITDPYNAIELEVTNSCAVLPPVNSNNERKVIYSSSFNYPLETHVAHFESFEGTNETDFLLISHQLTQQSYGSFNNVAQAYADYRSSESGGEQIVYHADIDALINTFSFGDFSSLAVKKAIDELSRKKLKYVLLLGKGLQEDEHHKKNQLQGIDNLIPSYGYPCTDQGYVFNLVDKPTVSIGRISATSASKAGAYLSKLIEFENMDFRNASKRKALHLSGGSDINQINQFSAINDSYKDILENSLLAGSVTHLKKVDDGTYIGTFDKSSFASHLNNGVGVISYFGHSAPSTTGLLLGYPDNKTNNYNNTVYPFMVMLGCSVGNVFISHDDVLGERWVNSEKNGAIGFWGSTSLITVYDAETIGDQFYTLAYNKYVGKPIGDVIVALQNQLIDQNSSPNIIKALQNFTLVGDPALSIGIEKSDYWIDDVTYTTYGTTDKLHHSQDSTKFTIQYGNDGIIWDNEDREIVINIERKYPSGIISETSMYAILKDTTTSGKVDIMVHYSDLDSALGGGENILTFTIGNQLSNDNKTINTMDEYDFNNNTKTLSLFYHFDPYKAGDGEDITSISNNILDISVSPNPASNTLSIQRLASKFKSLRIIGVNGTLYQEENISLLNDVRLNISNLKNGLYIIHLIGDNENKIVKLIKN
;
A
#
# COMPACT_ATOMS: atom_id res chain seq x y z
N MET A 1 -28.91 62.52 -15.40
CA MET A 1 -28.86 62.02 -14.01
C MET A 1 -28.69 60.50 -13.88
N ASN A 2 -28.45 59.74 -14.96
CA ASN A 2 -28.42 58.26 -14.92
C ASN A 2 -27.04 57.62 -15.19
N LYS A 3 -25.94 58.37 -15.09
CA LYS A 3 -24.57 57.81 -15.22
C LYS A 3 -23.71 57.92 -13.96
N LEU A 4 -24.19 58.57 -12.90
CA LEU A 4 -23.48 58.69 -11.61
C LEU A 4 -23.91 57.67 -10.55
N ILE A 5 -24.97 56.89 -10.80
CA ILE A 5 -25.47 55.90 -9.84
C ILE A 5 -24.87 54.50 -10.09
N SER A 6 -24.43 54.17 -11.31
CA SER A 6 -23.82 52.86 -11.59
C SER A 6 -22.34 52.75 -11.17
N LEU A 7 -21.63 53.87 -10.96
CA LEU A 7 -20.22 53.86 -10.56
C LEU A 7 -20.02 53.77 -9.04
N LYS A 8 -21.04 54.12 -8.23
CA LYS A 8 -21.01 53.94 -6.78
C LYS A 8 -21.45 52.55 -6.31
N LEU A 9 -22.19 51.80 -7.13
CA LEU A 9 -22.54 50.41 -6.82
C LEU A 9 -21.39 49.43 -7.13
N PHE A 10 -20.47 49.79 -8.02
CA PHE A 10 -19.31 48.95 -8.37
C PHE A 10 -18.12 49.12 -7.41
N LEU A 11 -18.01 50.27 -6.71
CA LEU A 11 -16.97 50.49 -5.70
C LEU A 11 -17.34 49.99 -4.29
N PHE A 12 -18.60 49.59 -4.05
CA PHE A 12 -19.05 49.05 -2.75
C PHE A 12 -19.02 47.51 -2.68
N LEU A 13 -18.66 46.85 -3.78
CA LEU A 13 -18.52 45.39 -3.90
C LEU A 13 -17.06 44.89 -3.79
N LEU A 14 -16.11 45.79 -3.50
CA LEU A 14 -14.67 45.50 -3.40
C LEU A 14 -14.11 45.57 -1.97
N ILE A 15 -14.96 45.69 -0.95
CA ILE A 15 -14.56 45.67 0.47
C ILE A 15 -15.53 44.79 1.28
N ILE A 16 -15.82 43.59 0.77
CA ILE A 16 -16.18 42.48 1.66
C ILE A 16 -14.86 41.74 1.89
N PRO A 17 -14.39 41.58 3.14
CA PRO A 17 -13.34 40.62 3.41
C PRO A 17 -13.99 39.25 3.19
N LEU A 18 -13.91 38.76 1.95
CA LEU A 18 -13.96 37.33 1.70
C LEU A 18 -12.70 36.79 2.36
N THR A 19 -12.80 36.38 3.62
CA THR A 19 -11.90 35.38 4.19
C THR A 19 -12.21 34.06 3.51
N ASN A 20 -11.90 33.97 2.21
CA ASN A 20 -11.57 32.69 1.61
C ASN A 20 -10.21 32.34 2.21
N PHE A 21 -10.22 31.51 3.26
CA PHE A 21 -9.04 30.77 3.64
C PHE A 21 -8.64 29.94 2.43
N GLY A 22 -7.66 30.42 1.68
CA GLY A 22 -7.02 29.63 0.64
C GLY A 22 -6.23 28.53 1.36
N GLN A 23 -6.83 27.35 1.54
CA GLN A 23 -6.23 26.26 2.33
C GLN A 23 -4.84 25.80 1.84
N ASN A 24 -4.45 26.11 0.59
CA ASN A 24 -3.11 25.84 0.09
C ASN A 24 -2.09 26.97 0.40
N SER A 25 -2.52 28.23 0.57
CA SER A 25 -1.57 29.32 0.88
C SER A 25 -0.95 29.15 2.26
N ASP A 26 -1.74 28.72 3.25
CA ASP A 26 -1.29 28.69 4.65
C ASP A 26 -0.26 27.57 4.90
N ILE A 27 -0.43 26.42 4.25
CA ILE A 27 0.53 25.30 4.36
C ILE A 27 1.82 25.59 3.58
N ASP A 28 1.73 26.26 2.42
CA ASP A 28 2.90 26.64 1.63
C ASP A 28 3.70 27.73 2.36
N GLU A 29 3.03 28.73 2.94
CA GLU A 29 3.68 29.75 3.80
C GLU A 29 4.36 29.11 5.01
N TRP A 30 3.71 28.17 5.68
CA TRP A 30 4.32 27.40 6.77
C TRP A 30 5.55 26.62 6.31
N ARG A 31 5.47 25.93 5.17
CA ARG A 31 6.59 25.16 4.60
C ARG A 31 7.78 26.06 4.21
N GLU A 32 7.53 27.27 3.73
CA GLU A 32 8.61 28.23 3.49
C GLU A 32 9.21 28.76 4.80
N LEU A 33 8.39 28.93 5.84
CA LEU A 33 8.82 29.37 7.17
C LEU A 33 9.84 28.41 7.79
N ILE A 34 9.53 27.11 7.76
CA ILE A 34 10.31 26.05 8.42
C ILE A 34 11.63 25.72 7.71
N LYS A 35 11.83 26.16 6.46
CA LYS A 35 13.10 25.97 5.72
C LYS A 35 14.26 26.80 6.26
N SER A 36 13.97 27.97 6.84
CA SER A 36 14.98 28.99 7.14
C SER A 36 15.29 29.15 8.62
N THR A 37 14.61 28.37 9.49
CA THR A 37 14.63 28.60 10.94
C THR A 37 14.54 27.31 11.75
N ASN A 38 15.06 27.34 12.99
CA ASN A 38 14.93 26.24 13.93
C ASN A 38 13.71 26.49 14.83
N PHE A 39 12.88 25.45 15.03
CA PHE A 39 11.74 25.51 15.93
C PHE A 39 11.87 24.52 17.08
N HIS A 40 11.25 24.85 18.21
CA HIS A 40 11.02 23.91 19.31
C HIS A 40 9.53 23.68 19.44
N LYS A 41 9.13 22.41 19.45
CA LYS A 41 7.74 22.00 19.63
C LYS A 41 7.41 22.04 21.11
N ILE A 42 6.32 22.71 21.45
CA ILE A 42 5.70 22.77 22.77
C ILE A 42 4.34 22.10 22.64
N THR A 43 4.08 21.10 23.47
CA THR A 43 2.82 20.35 23.41
C THR A 43 2.00 20.58 24.66
N ILE A 44 0.70 20.82 24.45
CA ILE A 44 -0.28 21.04 25.53
C ILE A 44 -1.48 20.12 25.34
N LYS A 45 -2.30 19.98 26.40
CA LYS A 45 -3.47 19.09 26.39
C LYS A 45 -4.80 19.77 26.74
N GLU A 46 -4.77 20.85 27.51
CA GLU A 46 -5.99 21.53 27.96
C GLU A 46 -5.96 23.02 27.61
N ASP A 47 -7.13 23.64 27.50
CA ASP A 47 -7.24 25.09 27.41
C ASP A 47 -6.68 25.74 28.69
N GLY A 48 -5.94 26.83 28.57
CA GLY A 48 -5.45 27.57 29.73
C GLY A 48 -4.35 28.57 29.42
N VAL A 49 -3.87 29.26 30.46
CA VAL A 49 -2.71 30.16 30.35
C VAL A 49 -1.44 29.40 30.71
N TYR A 50 -0.55 29.23 29.74
CA TYR A 50 0.68 28.45 29.90
C TYR A 50 1.88 29.34 30.17
N LYS A 51 2.74 28.94 31.10
CA LYS A 51 4.01 29.59 31.43
C LYS A 51 5.18 28.76 30.92
N ILE A 52 6.13 29.42 30.25
CA ILE A 52 7.38 28.84 29.77
C ILE A 52 8.54 29.55 30.47
N THR A 53 9.33 28.81 31.23
CA THR A 53 10.48 29.34 31.96
C THR A 53 11.80 29.09 31.23
N TYR A 54 12.83 29.83 31.61
CA TYR A 54 14.19 29.61 31.14
C TYR A 54 14.69 28.18 31.34
N ASP A 55 14.52 27.64 32.56
CA ASP A 55 14.99 26.30 32.89
C ASP A 55 14.30 25.21 32.05
N GLN A 56 13.01 25.39 31.75
CA GLN A 56 12.27 24.47 30.88
C GLN A 56 12.87 24.46 29.48
N LEU A 57 13.13 25.62 28.88
CA LEU A 57 13.71 25.70 27.54
C LEU A 57 15.15 25.19 27.50
N LYS A 58 15.96 25.51 28.52
CA LYS A 58 17.35 25.06 28.64
C LYS A 58 17.52 23.54 28.56
N VAL A 59 16.67 22.78 29.27
CA VAL A 59 16.75 21.31 29.31
C VAL A 59 16.40 20.68 27.96
N THR A 60 15.69 21.39 27.10
CA THR A 60 15.18 20.89 25.81
C THR A 60 16.14 21.11 24.64
N GLY A 61 17.30 21.73 24.89
CA GLY A 61 18.26 22.10 23.85
C GLY A 61 18.01 23.47 23.21
N PHE A 62 17.06 24.26 23.73
CA PHE A 62 16.82 25.62 23.25
C PHE A 62 18.07 26.49 23.47
N PRO A 63 18.50 27.29 22.48
CA PRO A 63 19.78 28.01 22.55
C PRO A 63 19.68 29.26 23.42
N ILE A 64 19.44 29.09 24.72
CA ILE A 64 19.27 30.11 25.76
C ILE A 64 20.38 31.17 25.94
N ALA A 65 21.48 31.13 25.19
CA ALA A 65 22.57 32.09 25.33
C ALA A 65 22.32 33.34 24.46
N ASN A 66 22.19 34.52 25.09
CA ASN A 66 21.97 35.81 24.44
C ASN A 66 20.73 35.85 23.53
N ILE A 67 19.64 35.20 23.93
CA ILE A 67 18.37 35.32 23.21
C ILE A 67 17.73 36.65 23.62
N GLU A 68 17.47 37.50 22.63
CA GLU A 68 16.64 38.67 22.86
C GLU A 68 15.19 38.24 23.08
N MET A 69 14.60 38.56 24.23
CA MET A 69 13.22 38.19 24.54
C MET A 69 12.24 38.79 23.51
N ASN A 70 12.55 39.97 22.99
CA ASN A 70 11.78 40.61 21.93
C ASN A 70 11.79 39.85 20.60
N ASP A 71 12.72 38.93 20.35
CA ASP A 71 12.74 38.11 19.13
C ASP A 71 11.88 36.83 19.24
N LEU A 72 11.39 36.51 20.44
CA LEU A 72 10.57 35.32 20.65
C LEU A 72 9.25 35.40 19.89
N ARG A 73 8.97 34.34 19.13
CA ARG A 73 7.73 34.12 18.38
C ARG A 73 7.21 32.72 18.64
N LEU A 74 5.89 32.61 18.81
CA LEU A 74 5.21 31.35 19.04
C LEU A 74 4.16 31.16 17.95
N PHE A 75 4.14 29.99 17.32
CA PHE A 75 3.24 29.66 16.22
C PHE A 75 2.31 28.52 16.59
N ARG A 76 1.06 28.61 16.15
CA ARG A 76 0.09 27.52 16.19
C ARG A 76 -0.54 27.41 14.80
N ARG A 77 -0.54 26.21 14.22
CA ARG A 77 -1.15 25.97 12.89
C ARG A 77 -0.64 26.94 11.82
N GLY A 78 0.67 27.18 11.79
CA GLY A 78 1.31 28.10 10.85
C GLY A 78 1.15 29.59 11.17
N VAL A 79 0.29 29.96 12.14
CA VAL A 79 -0.01 31.36 12.46
C VAL A 79 0.65 31.77 13.78
N GLU A 80 1.30 32.93 13.77
CA GLU A 80 1.90 33.50 14.98
C GLU A 80 0.81 33.90 16.00
N ILE A 81 1.04 33.56 17.28
CA ILE A 81 0.18 33.92 18.41
C ILE A 81 0.85 34.94 19.33
N ALA A 82 0.02 35.74 19.99
CA ALA A 82 0.48 36.70 20.99
C ALA A 82 1.00 36.03 22.27
N ILE A 83 2.17 36.47 22.73
CA ILE A 83 2.77 36.08 24.02
C ILE A 83 2.94 37.31 24.93
N LYS A 84 2.87 37.13 26.25
CA LYS A 84 3.28 38.15 27.23
C LYS A 84 4.63 37.76 27.79
N ILE A 85 5.57 38.70 27.76
CA ILE A 85 6.94 38.56 28.26
C ILE A 85 7.00 39.17 29.65
N ASP A 86 7.61 38.46 30.59
CA ASP A 86 7.97 38.95 31.91
C ASP A 86 9.51 38.89 31.99
N ASP A 87 10.11 40.06 31.81
CA ASP A 87 11.55 40.34 31.84
C ASP A 87 11.84 41.01 33.18
N PHE A 88 12.42 40.25 34.11
CA PHE A 88 12.51 40.64 35.51
C PHE A 88 13.50 41.79 35.71
N ASP A 89 14.62 41.79 34.98
CA ASP A 89 15.69 42.77 35.12
C ASP A 89 15.65 43.89 34.06
N ASN A 90 14.76 43.76 33.06
CA ASN A 90 14.52 44.67 31.95
C ASN A 90 15.73 44.84 31.00
N ASP A 91 16.55 43.80 30.82
CA ASP A 91 17.70 43.82 29.94
C ASP A 91 17.43 43.26 28.53
N ASN A 92 16.21 42.77 28.27
CA ASN A 92 15.75 42.12 27.03
C ASN A 92 16.51 40.83 26.69
N ILE A 93 17.24 40.21 27.62
CA ILE A 93 17.90 38.92 27.46
C ILE A 93 17.12 37.88 28.22
N PHE A 94 16.89 36.72 27.61
CA PHE A 94 16.17 35.65 28.30
C PHE A 94 17.05 34.94 29.32
N ASP A 95 16.86 35.24 30.61
CA ASP A 95 17.67 34.76 31.74
C ASP A 95 16.87 33.90 32.75
N PRO A 96 17.53 33.29 33.76
CA PRO A 96 16.89 32.35 34.69
C PRO A 96 15.63 32.82 35.43
N GLU A 97 15.44 34.13 35.67
CA GLU A 97 14.26 34.65 36.38
C GLU A 97 13.09 34.96 35.44
N ASP A 98 13.35 34.98 34.13
CA ASP A 98 12.39 35.37 33.12
C ASP A 98 11.47 34.24 32.68
N PHE A 99 10.34 34.66 32.11
CA PHE A 99 9.40 33.76 31.47
C PHE A 99 8.54 34.48 30.45
N PHE A 100 7.83 33.70 29.65
CA PHE A 100 6.69 34.22 28.91
C PHE A 100 5.45 33.35 29.16
N ILE A 101 4.29 33.96 28.98
CA ILE A 101 3.00 33.28 29.03
C ILE A 101 2.24 33.43 27.71
N PHE A 102 1.39 32.46 27.42
CA PHE A 102 0.49 32.51 26.28
C PHE A 102 -0.83 31.80 26.61
N TYR A 103 -1.89 32.14 25.88
CA TYR A 103 -3.12 31.35 25.94
C TYR A 103 -2.99 30.15 25.00
N GLY A 104 -3.06 28.95 25.58
CA GLY A 104 -3.06 27.69 24.86
C GLY A 104 -4.48 27.14 24.75
N GLU A 105 -4.87 26.75 23.54
CA GLU A 105 -6.06 25.94 23.29
C GLU A 105 -5.68 24.48 23.03
N LYS A 106 -6.43 23.57 23.63
CA LYS A 106 -6.35 22.14 23.33
C LYS A 106 -6.76 21.84 21.90
N ASN A 107 -6.46 20.62 21.46
CA ASN A 107 -6.81 20.25 20.10
C ASN A 107 -8.33 20.11 19.97
N ASN A 108 -8.87 20.81 18.99
CA ASN A 108 -10.24 20.68 18.51
C ASN A 108 -10.22 20.05 17.12
N SER A 109 -11.38 19.76 16.54
CA SER A 109 -11.43 19.05 15.26
C SER A 109 -11.15 19.92 14.04
N LEU A 110 -10.84 21.21 14.22
CA LEU A 110 -10.64 22.14 13.10
C LEU A 110 -9.51 21.69 12.16
N GLY A 111 -8.45 21.04 12.67
CA GLY A 111 -7.39 20.47 11.82
C GLY A 111 -7.83 19.24 11.02
N ASP A 112 -8.89 18.56 11.46
CA ASP A 112 -9.45 17.40 10.75
C ASP A 112 -10.35 17.82 9.58
N HIS A 113 -10.75 19.09 9.48
CA HIS A 113 -11.57 19.59 8.36
C HIS A 113 -10.88 19.34 7.01
N ASP A 114 -9.55 19.47 6.97
CA ASP A 114 -8.74 19.32 5.76
C ASP A 114 -8.59 17.85 5.30
N LEU A 115 -9.04 16.89 6.11
CA LEU A 115 -9.17 15.50 5.68
C LEU A 115 -10.33 15.31 4.72
N PHE A 116 -11.40 16.09 4.91
CA PHE A 116 -12.62 15.96 4.14
C PHE A 116 -12.56 16.71 2.82
N ASN A 117 -13.27 16.18 1.82
CA ASN A 117 -13.47 16.91 0.58
C ASN A 117 -14.37 18.15 0.77
N ASP A 118 -15.27 18.09 1.75
CA ASP A 118 -16.04 19.23 2.26
C ASP A 118 -15.86 19.27 3.78
N GLY A 119 -15.20 20.31 4.30
CA GLY A 119 -14.94 20.46 5.74
C GLY A 119 -16.20 20.48 6.59
N GLU A 120 -17.37 20.84 6.04
CA GLU A 120 -18.66 20.82 6.74
C GLU A 120 -19.14 19.40 7.07
N HIS A 121 -18.56 18.39 6.40
CA HIS A 121 -18.78 16.99 6.74
C HIS A 121 -18.09 16.57 8.05
N ASN A 122 -17.18 17.39 8.61
CA ASN A 122 -16.79 17.23 10.00
C ASN A 122 -17.91 17.76 10.91
N ILE A 123 -18.78 16.86 11.36
CA ILE A 123 -20.00 17.26 12.08
C ILE A 123 -19.78 17.58 13.56
N ASN A 124 -18.60 17.26 14.11
CA ASN A 124 -18.26 17.55 15.50
C ASN A 124 -17.06 18.50 15.57
N PRO A 125 -17.26 19.81 15.87
CA PRO A 125 -16.18 20.80 15.88
C PRO A 125 -15.26 20.71 17.11
N TYR A 126 -15.58 19.85 18.09
CA TYR A 126 -14.99 19.87 19.43
C TYR A 126 -14.07 18.67 19.74
N VAL A 127 -14.06 17.66 18.88
CA VAL A 127 -13.32 16.41 19.13
C VAL A 127 -12.53 16.04 17.89
N SER A 128 -11.20 16.17 17.98
CA SER A 128 -10.36 15.65 16.92
C SER A 128 -10.42 14.12 16.88
N PHE A 129 -10.25 13.56 15.69
CA PHE A 129 -10.26 12.12 15.46
C PHE A 129 -9.01 11.43 16.01
N PHE A 130 -7.87 12.13 16.02
CA PHE A 130 -6.56 11.52 16.21
C PHE A 130 -5.86 11.90 17.51
N THR A 131 -6.09 13.10 18.05
CA THR A 131 -5.42 13.52 19.28
C THR A 131 -6.13 14.67 19.99
N ASP A 132 -6.05 14.72 21.32
CA ASP A 132 -6.45 15.89 22.11
C ASP A 132 -5.28 16.85 22.40
N LYS A 133 -4.07 16.50 21.98
CA LYS A 133 -2.85 17.31 22.15
C LYS A 133 -2.71 18.34 21.03
N SER A 134 -2.37 19.58 21.38
CA SER A 134 -2.02 20.62 20.42
C SER A 134 -0.53 20.91 20.41
N ALA A 135 0.00 21.22 19.22
CA ALA A 135 1.37 21.65 19.02
C ALA A 135 1.50 23.17 18.84
N TYR A 136 2.53 23.73 19.46
CA TYR A 136 2.98 25.11 19.30
C TYR A 136 4.47 25.08 18.94
N PHE A 137 4.92 26.00 18.11
CA PHE A 137 6.31 26.06 17.67
C PHE A 137 6.96 27.38 18.08
N LEU A 138 7.95 27.29 18.96
CA LEU A 138 8.73 28.42 19.44
C LEU A 138 9.94 28.67 18.55
N ASN A 139 10.16 29.94 18.21
CA ASN A 139 11.30 30.42 17.44
C ASN A 139 11.89 31.69 18.08
N HIS A 140 13.18 31.95 17.83
CA HIS A 140 13.96 33.06 18.40
C HIS A 140 14.86 33.77 17.36
N LYS A 141 14.66 33.56 16.05
CA LYS A 141 15.51 34.13 15.00
C LYS A 141 14.69 34.57 13.80
N ASN A 142 14.93 35.80 13.34
CA ASN A 142 14.63 36.38 12.03
C ASN A 142 13.89 35.44 11.06
N VAL A 143 12.65 35.17 11.41
CA VAL A 143 11.62 34.74 10.47
C VAL A 143 11.58 35.86 9.45
N ASN A 144 11.67 35.57 8.14
CA ASN A 144 11.64 36.57 7.07
C ASN A 144 10.27 37.28 7.00
N SER A 145 9.85 37.94 8.08
CA SER A 145 8.58 38.64 8.20
C SER A 145 8.85 40.11 8.46
N PHE A 146 8.29 40.96 7.60
CA PHE A 146 8.29 42.42 7.74
C PHE A 146 7.40 42.90 8.92
N THR A 147 6.98 41.99 9.81
CA THR A 147 6.04 42.26 10.91
C THR A 147 6.73 42.09 12.26
N PRO A 148 6.54 43.01 13.22
CA PRO A 148 7.00 42.83 14.59
C PRO A 148 6.44 41.54 15.23
N PRO A 149 7.17 40.90 16.17
CA PRO A 149 6.67 39.79 16.97
C PRO A 149 5.37 40.13 17.71
N LYS A 150 4.41 39.21 17.75
CA LYS A 150 3.11 39.44 18.39
C LYS A 150 3.24 39.41 19.92
N ARG A 151 2.56 40.36 20.57
CA ARG A 151 2.51 40.49 22.03
C ARG A 151 1.08 40.61 22.53
N ILE A 152 0.82 40.07 23.72
CA ILE A 152 -0.44 40.29 24.44
C ILE A 152 -0.44 41.76 24.90
N ASN A 153 -1.42 42.52 24.43
CA ASN A 153 -1.57 43.93 24.77
C ASN A 153 -2.58 44.11 25.91
N ASN A 154 -2.50 45.23 26.62
CA ASN A 154 -3.49 45.61 27.63
C ASN A 154 -4.67 46.38 27.01
N SER A 155 -5.89 46.08 27.45
CA SER A 155 -7.11 46.75 26.96
C SER A 155 -7.26 48.21 27.41
N ASN A 156 -6.53 48.64 28.46
CA ASN A 156 -6.48 50.01 29.00
C ASN A 156 -7.86 50.70 29.09
N TYR A 157 -8.82 50.09 29.79
CA TYR A 157 -10.19 50.62 29.94
C TYR A 157 -10.56 50.90 31.40
N ASN A 158 -11.18 52.07 31.66
CA ASN A 158 -11.55 52.50 33.02
C ASN A 158 -12.90 51.92 33.47
N SER A 159 -13.00 51.50 34.73
CA SER A 159 -14.21 50.96 35.37
C SER A 159 -15.21 52.02 35.85
N ASN A 160 -14.88 53.31 35.78
CA ASN A 160 -15.71 54.42 36.24
C ASN A 160 -17.09 54.46 35.57
N GLY A 161 -18.15 54.47 36.38
CA GLY A 161 -19.55 54.57 35.92
C GLY A 161 -20.16 53.25 35.46
N LEU A 162 -19.40 52.14 35.47
CA LEU A 162 -19.93 50.80 35.19
C LEU A 162 -20.46 50.14 36.47
N VAL A 163 -21.54 49.37 36.32
CA VAL A 163 -22.13 48.56 37.38
C VAL A 163 -21.46 47.18 37.38
N ASP A 164 -21.25 46.61 38.56
CA ASP A 164 -20.70 45.27 38.71
C ASP A 164 -21.64 44.25 38.06
N GLU A 165 -21.11 43.45 37.13
CA GLU A 165 -21.84 42.31 36.60
C GLU A 165 -21.95 41.23 37.69
N VAL A 166 -23.06 40.51 37.69
CA VAL A 166 -23.36 39.46 38.70
C VAL A 166 -23.35 38.05 38.09
N ASN A 167 -23.44 37.95 36.77
CA ASN A 167 -23.44 36.71 36.03
C ASN A 167 -22.72 36.86 34.68
N TYR A 168 -22.44 35.73 34.08
CA TYR A 168 -21.88 35.59 32.74
C TYR A 168 -22.48 34.31 32.11
N PHE A 169 -22.25 34.05 30.83
CA PHE A 169 -22.63 32.76 30.24
C PHE A 169 -21.51 31.74 30.43
N ALA A 170 -21.80 30.64 31.11
CA ALA A 170 -20.93 29.46 31.13
C ALA A 170 -21.31 28.51 30.00
N LYS A 171 -20.32 27.78 29.47
CA LYS A 171 -20.55 26.73 28.47
C LYS A 171 -20.43 25.36 29.14
N LYS A 172 -21.50 24.58 29.10
CA LYS A 172 -21.49 23.14 29.40
C LYS A 172 -21.47 22.39 28.07
N LEU A 173 -20.37 21.69 27.84
CA LEU A 173 -20.19 20.85 26.65
C LEU A 173 -20.32 19.37 27.04
N ILE A 174 -21.25 18.66 26.41
CA ILE A 174 -21.37 17.20 26.51
C ILE A 174 -20.93 16.62 25.18
N LEU A 175 -19.89 15.80 25.23
CA LEU A 175 -19.27 15.16 24.08
C LEU A 175 -19.43 13.65 24.24
N PHE A 176 -19.79 12.97 23.16
CA PHE A 176 -19.86 11.51 23.15
C PHE A 176 -18.56 11.02 22.54
N ARG A 177 -17.71 10.35 23.33
CA ARG A 177 -16.43 9.78 22.87
C ARG A 177 -16.35 8.32 23.31
N GLY A 178 -15.49 7.53 22.67
CA GLY A 178 -15.36 6.09 22.97
C GLY A 178 -14.82 5.77 24.37
N ASP A 179 -14.28 6.76 25.09
CA ASP A 179 -13.63 6.65 26.39
C ASP A 179 -14.43 7.27 27.55
N ASP A 180 -15.60 7.85 27.29
CA ASP A 180 -16.41 8.48 28.33
C ASP A 180 -17.10 7.43 29.22
N VAL A 181 -16.65 7.32 30.46
CA VAL A 181 -17.22 6.43 31.49
C VAL A 181 -18.61 6.84 31.96
N ASN A 182 -19.00 8.11 31.80
CA ASN A 182 -20.32 8.60 32.21
C ASN A 182 -21.41 8.25 31.20
N TYR A 183 -21.02 8.06 29.94
CA TYR A 183 -21.89 7.75 28.84
C TYR A 183 -21.31 6.55 28.10
N SER A 184 -21.76 5.34 28.44
CA SER A 184 -21.42 4.08 27.78
C SER A 184 -21.92 3.98 26.31
N VAL A 185 -21.88 5.08 25.55
CA VAL A 185 -22.71 5.34 24.36
C VAL A 185 -21.96 5.97 23.19
N GLY A 186 -20.63 6.11 23.25
CA GLY A 186 -19.86 6.69 22.14
C GLY A 186 -19.57 5.69 21.02
N SER A 187 -20.16 5.88 19.84
CA SER A 187 -19.74 5.22 18.59
C SER A 187 -19.29 6.25 17.56
N TYR A 188 -18.15 5.99 16.91
CA TYR A 188 -17.72 6.76 15.75
C TYR A 188 -18.59 6.37 14.54
N ALA A 189 -19.10 7.37 13.81
CA ALA A 189 -19.94 7.13 12.65
C ALA A 189 -19.13 6.52 11.49
N LYS A 190 -19.58 5.36 11.01
CA LYS A 190 -19.12 4.79 9.73
C LYS A 190 -19.53 5.70 8.58
N GLY A 191 -18.80 5.60 7.47
CA GLY A 191 -19.22 6.21 6.19
C GLY A 191 -20.52 5.61 5.65
N LEU A 192 -20.81 5.90 4.39
CA LEU A 192 -22.03 5.52 3.69
C LEU A 192 -22.06 4.01 3.46
N GLY A 193 -23.08 3.37 4.02
CA GLY A 193 -23.43 2.00 3.69
C GLY A 193 -24.22 1.93 2.37
N SER A 194 -24.20 0.77 1.72
CA SER A 194 -24.93 0.58 0.44
C SER A 194 -26.19 -0.29 0.55
N ASN A 195 -26.44 -0.89 1.72
CA ASN A 195 -27.55 -1.81 1.89
C ASN A 195 -28.15 -1.75 3.30
N SER A 196 -29.31 -2.37 3.44
CA SER A 196 -30.04 -2.52 4.70
C SER A 196 -29.33 -3.41 5.72
N GLU A 197 -28.47 -4.30 5.23
CA GLU A 197 -27.69 -5.24 6.04
C GLU A 197 -26.43 -4.61 6.65
N ARG A 198 -26.07 -3.40 6.22
CA ARG A 198 -24.94 -2.62 6.75
C ARG A 198 -23.61 -3.37 6.66
N THR A 199 -23.37 -4.05 5.55
CA THR A 199 -22.22 -4.96 5.40
C THR A 199 -21.00 -4.31 4.76
N VAL A 200 -21.15 -3.25 3.97
CA VAL A 200 -20.01 -2.60 3.31
C VAL A 200 -20.14 -1.08 3.41
N PHE A 201 -19.07 -0.42 3.86
CA PHE A 201 -19.03 1.02 4.14
C PHE A 201 -17.85 1.67 3.44
N SER A 202 -18.03 2.92 3.00
CA SER A 202 -16.94 3.77 2.53
C SER A 202 -15.98 4.11 3.67
N SER A 203 -14.69 4.10 3.37
CA SER A 203 -13.65 4.53 4.31
C SER A 203 -13.19 5.97 4.06
N LEU A 204 -13.66 6.62 3.01
CA LEU A 204 -13.21 7.95 2.62
C LEU A 204 -13.85 9.08 3.45
N PHE A 205 -13.15 10.18 3.68
CA PHE A 205 -13.68 11.41 4.30
C PHE A 205 -14.50 12.24 3.29
N ASN A 206 -15.49 11.63 2.65
CA ASN A 206 -16.33 12.25 1.62
C ASN A 206 -17.74 12.59 2.10
N GLU A 207 -18.08 12.25 3.34
CA GLU A 207 -19.43 12.26 3.91
C GLU A 207 -19.36 12.66 5.39
N GLU A 208 -20.51 12.99 5.98
CA GLU A 208 -20.59 13.44 7.36
C GLU A 208 -20.05 12.40 8.36
N ARG A 209 -18.99 12.75 9.09
CA ARG A 209 -18.36 11.87 10.09
C ARG A 209 -18.10 12.60 11.40
N GLY A 210 -18.14 11.82 12.47
CA GLY A 210 -17.86 12.30 13.81
C GLY A 210 -18.32 11.32 14.87
N TRP A 211 -17.92 11.61 16.10
CA TRP A 211 -18.37 10.88 17.26
C TRP A 211 -19.81 11.19 17.63
N THR A 212 -20.56 10.17 18.03
CA THR A 212 -21.99 10.30 18.37
C THR A 212 -22.37 9.44 19.58
N SER A 213 -23.51 9.75 20.19
CA SER A 213 -24.13 8.99 21.27
C SER A 213 -24.77 7.66 20.82
N PHE A 214 -24.52 7.18 19.61
CA PHE A 214 -25.15 5.97 19.10
C PHE A 214 -24.57 4.71 19.78
N ASN A 215 -25.44 3.79 20.20
CA ASN A 215 -25.04 2.49 20.74
C ASN A 215 -25.91 1.36 20.16
N TYR A 216 -25.27 0.34 19.60
CA TYR A 216 -25.92 -0.79 18.94
C TYR A 216 -26.69 -1.73 19.89
N GLN A 217 -26.43 -1.66 21.20
CA GLN A 217 -27.08 -2.50 22.22
C GLN A 217 -28.44 -1.94 22.69
N TRP A 218 -28.78 -0.69 22.35
CA TRP A 218 -29.98 0.00 22.85
C TRP A 218 -31.06 0.04 21.78
N LEU A 219 -31.82 -1.06 21.68
CA LEU A 219 -32.64 -1.28 20.49
C LEU A 219 -34.09 -0.79 20.57
N LYS A 220 -34.60 -0.20 21.67
CA LYS A 220 -36.04 0.13 21.78
C LYS A 220 -36.46 1.29 22.71
N THR A 221 -35.64 2.30 23.01
CA THR A 221 -36.06 3.36 23.95
C THR A 221 -35.64 4.77 23.55
N GLU A 222 -36.44 5.76 23.99
CA GLU A 222 -36.04 7.16 24.03
C GLU A 222 -34.68 7.29 24.74
N THR A 223 -33.71 7.91 24.06
CA THR A 223 -32.38 8.17 24.62
C THR A 223 -32.48 9.42 25.50
N VAL A 224 -32.09 9.31 26.76
CA VAL A 224 -32.23 10.38 27.76
C VAL A 224 -30.86 10.81 28.28
N PHE A 225 -30.67 12.11 28.43
CA PHE A 225 -29.45 12.74 28.94
C PHE A 225 -29.83 13.63 30.13
N ASP A 226 -29.24 13.37 31.30
CA ASP A 226 -29.35 14.22 32.49
C ASP A 226 -28.10 15.10 32.58
N ILE A 227 -28.29 16.43 32.50
CA ILE A 227 -27.21 17.40 32.41
C ILE A 227 -27.29 18.36 33.60
N ASN A 228 -26.30 18.31 34.48
CA ASN A 228 -26.17 19.27 35.57
C ASN A 228 -25.49 20.56 35.10
N LEU A 229 -26.17 21.70 35.32
CA LEU A 229 -25.71 23.05 35.03
C LEU A 229 -25.27 23.75 36.33
N ASP A 230 -24.03 23.49 36.73
CA ASP A 230 -23.47 24.01 37.97
C ASP A 230 -23.42 25.55 38.02
N GLY A 231 -23.81 26.11 39.18
CA GLY A 231 -23.79 27.55 39.47
C GLY A 231 -24.78 28.42 38.68
N ILE A 232 -25.78 27.81 38.02
CA ILE A 232 -26.77 28.53 37.21
C ILE A 232 -27.42 29.69 37.99
N ASP A 233 -27.44 30.88 37.38
CA ASP A 233 -28.10 32.05 37.94
C ASP A 233 -29.60 32.06 37.61
N ARG A 234 -30.39 31.52 38.54
CA ARG A 234 -31.86 31.47 38.41
C ARG A 234 -32.56 32.83 38.47
N THR A 235 -31.84 33.89 38.82
CA THR A 235 -32.41 35.26 38.85
C THR A 235 -32.21 36.00 37.53
N SER A 236 -31.44 35.43 36.61
CA SER A 236 -31.29 35.96 35.26
C SER A 236 -32.60 35.87 34.48
N ASN A 237 -32.81 36.82 33.57
CA ASN A 237 -33.90 36.80 32.60
C ASN A 237 -33.45 36.25 31.23
N GLU A 238 -32.19 35.83 31.12
CA GLU A 238 -31.62 35.30 29.89
C GLU A 238 -31.98 33.83 29.69
N ASP A 239 -32.26 33.44 28.44
CA ASP A 239 -32.52 32.04 28.09
C ASP A 239 -31.21 31.23 28.04
N ILE A 240 -31.34 29.92 28.21
CA ILE A 240 -30.29 28.94 27.96
C ILE A 240 -30.23 28.67 26.46
N ILE A 241 -29.06 28.75 25.85
CA ILE A 241 -28.87 28.46 24.42
C ILE A 241 -28.34 27.03 24.28
N LEU A 242 -29.16 26.14 23.74
CA LEU A 242 -28.81 24.77 23.42
C LEU A 242 -28.48 24.65 21.92
N LYS A 243 -27.29 24.13 21.63
CA LYS A 243 -26.86 23.74 20.27
C LYS A 243 -26.61 22.24 20.20
N THR A 244 -27.11 21.60 19.14
CA THR A 244 -26.93 20.16 18.91
C THR A 244 -27.06 19.77 17.44
N ARG A 245 -26.67 18.53 17.11
CA ARG A 245 -26.85 17.88 15.82
C ARG A 245 -27.20 16.42 16.02
N PHE A 246 -27.88 15.83 15.06
CA PHE A 246 -28.15 14.39 14.98
C PHE A 246 -27.45 13.78 13.78
N LYS A 247 -27.03 12.52 13.91
CA LYS A 247 -26.42 11.72 12.85
C LYS A 247 -27.25 10.46 12.63
N SER A 248 -27.62 10.20 11.39
CA SER A 248 -28.22 8.92 10.98
C SER A 248 -27.15 7.84 10.86
N HIS A 249 -27.46 6.63 11.31
CA HIS A 249 -26.66 5.42 11.15
C HIS A 249 -27.38 4.37 10.29
N ILE A 250 -28.46 4.76 9.61
CA ILE A 250 -29.34 3.88 8.85
C ILE A 250 -29.34 4.21 7.37
N TYR A 251 -29.73 3.24 6.55
CA TYR A 251 -29.71 3.32 5.08
C TYR A 251 -30.91 4.08 4.47
N PHE A 252 -31.78 4.66 5.30
CA PHE A 252 -32.89 5.52 4.92
C PHE A 252 -32.98 6.73 5.86
N ASP A 253 -33.93 7.62 5.64
CA ASP A 253 -34.02 8.83 6.46
C ASP A 253 -34.53 8.52 7.88
N ASN A 254 -33.81 8.99 8.90
CA ASN A 254 -34.29 8.96 10.29
C ASN A 254 -35.24 10.12 10.53
N LYS A 255 -36.30 9.88 11.31
CA LYS A 255 -37.20 10.95 11.78
C LYS A 255 -37.10 11.03 13.30
N ILE A 256 -36.38 12.01 13.82
CA ILE A 256 -36.00 12.09 15.24
C ILE A 256 -36.86 13.15 15.93
N GLU A 257 -37.66 12.75 16.93
CA GLU A 257 -38.26 13.68 17.89
C GLU A 257 -37.29 13.92 19.04
N TYR A 258 -37.16 15.16 19.49
CA TYR A 258 -36.31 15.50 20.63
C TYR A 258 -37.02 16.46 21.59
N LYS A 259 -36.76 16.28 22.88
CA LYS A 259 -37.51 16.91 23.99
C LYS A 259 -36.58 17.45 25.05
N TYR A 260 -37.13 18.30 25.90
CA TYR A 260 -36.44 18.83 27.08
C TYR A 260 -37.38 18.90 28.28
N GLY A 261 -36.84 18.94 29.50
CA GLY A 261 -37.63 19.16 30.70
C GLY A 261 -36.82 19.13 31.99
N LYS A 262 -37.53 19.24 33.12
CA LYS A 262 -36.93 19.19 34.47
C LYS A 262 -36.63 17.78 34.94
N ASP A 263 -37.43 16.83 34.45
CA ASP A 263 -37.40 15.42 34.79
C ASP A 263 -38.00 14.62 33.62
N THR A 264 -37.82 13.30 33.63
CA THR A 264 -38.25 12.40 32.55
C THR A 264 -39.78 12.24 32.43
N ASN A 265 -40.56 12.68 33.42
CA ASN A 265 -42.03 12.59 33.38
C ASN A 265 -42.67 13.86 32.80
N ASN A 266 -41.94 14.98 32.78
CA ASN A 266 -42.41 16.31 32.37
C ASN A 266 -41.60 16.84 31.17
N LEU A 267 -41.49 16.05 30.10
CA LEU A 267 -40.80 16.44 28.88
C LEU A 267 -41.72 17.18 27.91
N THR A 268 -41.20 18.25 27.31
CA THR A 268 -41.85 19.03 26.25
C THR A 268 -41.10 18.82 24.94
N THR A 269 -41.82 18.55 23.85
CA THR A 269 -41.22 18.42 22.51
C THR A 269 -40.59 19.74 22.09
N LEU A 270 -39.28 19.69 21.80
CA LEU A 270 -38.52 20.80 21.26
C LEU A 270 -38.68 20.87 19.75
N GLY A 271 -38.68 19.72 19.08
CA GLY A 271 -38.89 19.63 17.65
C GLY A 271 -38.83 18.20 17.10
N THR A 272 -38.91 18.11 15.78
CA THR A 272 -38.68 16.88 15.02
C THR A 272 -37.77 17.20 13.85
N GLU A 273 -36.76 16.36 13.62
CA GLU A 273 -35.79 16.50 12.53
C GLU A 273 -35.84 15.29 11.61
N VAL A 274 -35.76 15.51 10.29
CA VAL A 274 -35.55 14.45 9.31
C VAL A 274 -34.08 14.45 8.92
N VAL A 275 -33.36 13.38 9.25
CA VAL A 275 -31.93 13.23 9.00
C VAL A 275 -31.75 12.24 7.84
N PRO A 276 -31.08 12.64 6.74
CA PRO A 276 -30.88 11.76 5.59
C PRO A 276 -30.19 10.43 5.93
N SER A 277 -30.41 9.41 5.11
CA SER A 277 -29.65 8.14 5.14
C SER A 277 -28.15 8.37 5.30
N TYR A 278 -27.56 7.84 6.37
CA TYR A 278 -26.16 8.06 6.77
C TYR A 278 -25.69 9.54 6.76
N GLY A 279 -26.58 10.52 6.71
CA GLY A 279 -26.25 11.95 6.75
C GLY A 279 -26.40 12.51 8.17
N ALA A 280 -26.17 13.82 8.31
CA ALA A 280 -26.35 14.54 9.57
C ALA A 280 -27.38 15.66 9.44
N SER A 281 -27.99 16.04 10.56
CA SER A 281 -28.81 17.24 10.62
C SER A 281 -27.96 18.51 10.43
N LYS A 282 -28.62 19.60 10.09
CA LYS A 282 -28.03 20.94 10.26
C LYS A 282 -27.81 21.23 11.75
N LEU A 283 -27.04 22.29 12.05
CA LEU A 283 -26.91 22.79 13.41
C LEU A 283 -28.28 23.26 13.92
N LEU A 284 -28.76 22.63 14.98
CA LEU A 284 -29.99 23.01 15.67
C LEU A 284 -29.63 23.92 16.83
N THR A 285 -30.28 25.08 16.92
CA THR A 285 -30.09 26.06 18.01
C THR A 285 -31.44 26.39 18.62
N HIS A 286 -31.54 26.29 19.94
CA HIS A 286 -32.77 26.51 20.70
C HIS A 286 -32.52 27.38 21.92
N ASN A 287 -33.45 28.30 22.20
CA ASN A 287 -33.47 29.07 23.43
C ASN A 287 -34.47 28.42 24.41
N LEU A 288 -33.99 28.01 25.57
CA LEU A 288 -34.77 27.35 26.60
C LEU A 288 -34.91 28.28 27.82
N PRO A 289 -36.14 28.53 28.30
CA PRO A 289 -36.32 29.33 29.51
C PRO A 289 -35.59 28.70 30.71
N ILE A 290 -35.05 29.50 31.62
CA ILE A 290 -34.44 29.00 32.88
C ILE A 290 -35.44 28.16 33.71
N THR A 291 -36.73 28.44 33.56
CA THR A 291 -37.81 27.70 34.25
C THR A 291 -37.89 26.23 33.84
N THR A 292 -37.13 25.78 32.85
CA THR A 292 -37.04 24.40 32.37
C THR A 292 -36.06 23.54 33.17
N ILE A 293 -35.23 24.17 34.01
CA ILE A 293 -34.23 23.52 34.85
C ILE A 293 -34.84 23.10 36.19
N SER A 294 -34.54 21.88 36.65
CA SER A 294 -34.96 21.38 37.98
C SER A 294 -34.42 22.27 39.11
N SER A 295 -34.92 22.19 40.34
CA SER A 295 -34.37 23.00 41.45
C SER A 295 -32.92 22.66 41.81
N GLN A 296 -32.45 21.45 41.46
CA GLN A 296 -31.07 20.98 41.66
C GLN A 296 -30.11 21.41 40.55
N GLY A 297 -30.61 22.04 39.47
CA GLY A 297 -29.77 22.52 38.36
C GLY A 297 -29.70 21.55 37.18
N ASN A 298 -30.59 20.55 37.12
CA ASN A 298 -30.57 19.56 36.05
C ASN A 298 -31.48 19.95 34.89
N LEU A 299 -30.98 19.77 33.68
CA LEU A 299 -31.71 19.80 32.41
C LEU A 299 -31.78 18.36 31.89
N ILE A 300 -32.99 17.86 31.65
CA ILE A 300 -33.18 16.60 30.93
C ILE A 300 -33.37 16.91 29.45
N LEU A 301 -32.58 16.25 28.60
CA LEU A 301 -32.77 16.21 27.16
C LEU A 301 -33.10 14.77 26.74
N SER A 302 -33.96 14.60 25.74
CA SER A 302 -34.22 13.28 25.17
C SER A 302 -34.36 13.31 23.66
N ALA A 303 -34.13 12.16 23.02
CA ALA A 303 -34.32 11.96 21.59
C ALA A 303 -34.86 10.54 21.29
N HIS A 304 -35.74 10.42 20.30
CA HIS A 304 -36.40 9.17 19.93
C HIS A 304 -36.65 9.09 18.41
N ASP A 305 -36.39 7.93 17.82
CA ASP A 305 -36.67 7.68 16.39
C ASP A 305 -38.15 7.34 16.19
N LEU A 306 -38.85 8.16 15.41
CA LEU A 306 -40.28 7.99 15.07
C LEU A 306 -40.50 6.94 13.97
N ASN A 307 -39.44 6.41 13.35
CA ASN A 307 -39.59 5.34 12.37
C ASN A 307 -40.11 4.05 13.01
N SER A 308 -40.92 3.31 12.26
CA SER A 308 -41.46 2.00 12.68
C SER A 308 -40.79 0.87 11.90
N GLY A 309 -40.46 -0.21 12.61
CA GLY A 309 -39.77 -1.36 12.04
C GLY A 309 -39.69 -2.52 13.03
N ASN A 310 -39.59 -3.73 12.51
CA ASN A 310 -39.51 -4.94 13.35
C ASN A 310 -38.06 -5.33 13.68
N LEU A 311 -37.10 -4.82 12.92
CA LEU A 311 -35.68 -5.14 13.10
C LEU A 311 -34.94 -4.02 13.85
N PRO A 312 -33.98 -4.37 14.72
CA PRO A 312 -33.00 -3.46 15.31
C PRO A 312 -32.34 -2.49 14.32
N THR A 313 -32.07 -2.94 13.10
CA THR A 313 -31.45 -2.16 12.03
C THR A 313 -32.40 -1.17 11.36
N GLN A 314 -33.69 -1.17 11.75
CA GLN A 314 -34.75 -0.35 11.15
C GLN A 314 -35.26 0.77 12.07
N THR A 315 -34.89 0.77 13.36
CA THR A 315 -35.35 1.77 14.34
C THR A 315 -34.23 2.15 15.30
N ASN A 316 -34.28 3.39 15.83
CA ASN A 316 -33.31 3.92 16.81
C ASN A 316 -31.84 3.84 16.34
N GLN A 317 -31.61 3.95 15.04
CA GLN A 317 -30.29 3.94 14.42
C GLN A 317 -29.81 5.38 14.17
N PHE A 318 -29.74 6.18 15.24
CA PHE A 318 -29.23 7.56 15.18
C PHE A 318 -28.37 7.86 16.42
N GLY A 319 -27.55 8.90 16.35
CA GLY A 319 -26.80 9.41 17.50
C GLY A 319 -26.89 10.92 17.60
N VAL A 320 -26.83 11.44 18.84
CA VAL A 320 -26.58 12.86 19.11
C VAL A 320 -25.09 13.12 18.96
N VAL A 321 -24.70 14.19 18.28
CA VAL A 321 -23.28 14.48 18.04
C VAL A 321 -22.63 15.15 19.25
N TYR A 322 -23.31 16.14 19.85
CA TYR A 322 -22.90 16.84 21.08
C TYR A 322 -24.08 17.62 21.67
N PHE A 323 -23.92 18.10 22.91
CA PHE A 323 -24.67 19.23 23.44
C PHE A 323 -23.72 20.36 23.80
N ASP A 324 -23.91 21.54 23.20
CA ASP A 324 -23.24 22.78 23.55
C ASP A 324 -24.27 23.72 24.17
N ILE A 325 -24.17 23.91 25.49
CA ILE A 325 -25.18 24.60 26.30
C ILE A 325 -24.53 25.84 26.91
N LEU A 326 -24.96 27.01 26.46
CA LEU A 326 -24.64 28.28 27.10
C LEU A 326 -25.75 28.64 28.09
N TYR A 327 -25.39 28.88 29.35
CA TYR A 327 -26.34 29.19 30.40
C TYR A 327 -25.79 30.29 31.32
N PRO A 328 -26.66 31.16 31.88
CA PRO A 328 -26.21 32.18 32.82
C PRO A 328 -25.71 31.52 34.10
N LYS A 329 -24.45 31.77 34.47
CA LYS A 329 -23.79 31.30 35.68
C LYS A 329 -23.41 32.51 36.54
N ARG A 330 -23.58 32.38 37.86
CA ARG A 330 -23.18 33.45 38.80
C ARG A 330 -21.66 33.61 38.78
N LEU A 331 -21.20 34.86 38.84
CA LEU A 331 -19.78 35.14 39.02
C LEU A 331 -19.34 34.71 40.42
N ASP A 332 -18.37 33.79 40.49
CA ASP A 332 -17.78 33.30 41.73
C ASP A 332 -16.33 32.88 41.51
N PHE A 333 -15.39 33.63 42.09
CA PHE A 333 -13.95 33.39 41.99
C PHE A 333 -13.36 32.70 43.23
N ASN A 334 -14.19 32.35 44.23
CA ASN A 334 -13.71 31.81 45.51
C ASN A 334 -13.02 30.44 45.37
N ASN A 335 -13.36 29.67 44.34
CA ASN A 335 -12.78 28.36 44.09
C ASN A 335 -11.39 28.41 43.42
N GLN A 336 -10.91 29.59 43.00
CA GLN A 336 -9.55 29.80 42.45
C GLN A 336 -9.16 28.80 41.34
N GLN A 337 -10.12 28.38 40.52
CA GLN A 337 -9.88 27.57 39.33
C GLN A 337 -10.03 28.41 38.08
N ASP A 338 -9.34 28.02 37.01
CA ASP A 338 -9.49 28.64 35.69
C ASP A 338 -10.95 28.57 35.22
N GLN A 339 -11.45 29.69 34.70
CA GLN A 339 -12.83 29.82 34.24
C GLN A 339 -12.87 30.50 32.87
N ILE A 340 -13.48 29.84 31.90
CA ILE A 340 -13.82 30.47 30.61
C ILE A 340 -15.23 31.03 30.72
N MET A 341 -15.32 32.35 30.55
CA MET A 341 -16.55 33.13 30.61
C MET A 341 -16.94 33.59 29.20
N TYR A 342 -18.22 33.41 28.86
CA TYR A 342 -18.78 33.91 27.61
C TYR A 342 -19.65 35.13 27.92
N TRP A 343 -19.47 36.19 27.13
CA TRP A 343 -20.18 37.45 27.28
C TRP A 343 -20.93 37.77 26.00
N LEU A 344 -22.23 38.02 26.14
CA LEU A 344 -23.10 38.39 25.03
C LEU A 344 -23.39 39.90 25.09
N GLY A 345 -23.51 40.52 23.92
CA GLY A 345 -23.84 41.94 23.77
C GLY A 345 -22.63 42.87 23.63
N LYS A 346 -22.90 44.16 23.46
CA LYS A 346 -21.92 45.18 23.05
C LYS A 346 -21.38 46.06 24.17
N SER A 347 -22.06 46.11 25.31
CA SER A 347 -21.72 47.05 26.37
C SER A 347 -20.46 46.64 27.11
N ALA A 348 -19.75 47.62 27.68
CA ALA A 348 -18.64 47.34 28.58
C ALA A 348 -19.14 46.53 29.80
N LYS A 349 -18.32 45.61 30.29
CA LYS A 349 -18.65 44.75 31.44
C LYS A 349 -17.61 44.95 32.53
N LYS A 350 -18.07 45.28 33.74
CA LYS A 350 -17.20 45.42 34.91
C LYS A 350 -17.24 44.13 35.72
N ILE A 351 -16.10 43.45 35.79
CA ILE A 351 -15.94 42.18 36.48
C ILE A 351 -15.23 42.47 37.80
N LYS A 352 -15.98 42.36 38.90
CA LYS A 352 -15.41 42.53 40.24
C LYS A 352 -14.77 41.22 40.70
N VAL A 353 -13.54 41.30 41.19
CA VAL A 353 -12.74 40.16 41.63
C VAL A 353 -12.56 40.23 43.14
N ASP A 354 -13.22 39.34 43.86
CA ASP A 354 -13.00 39.22 45.30
C ASP A 354 -11.63 38.54 45.54
N ASN A 355 -10.88 39.02 46.55
CA ASN A 355 -9.53 38.51 46.91
C ASN A 355 -8.48 38.55 45.78
N TYR A 356 -8.43 39.66 45.02
CA TYR A 356 -7.42 39.86 43.98
C TYR A 356 -5.97 39.70 44.48
N ASN A 357 -5.12 39.02 43.70
CA ASN A 357 -3.67 38.96 43.86
C ASN A 357 -2.99 39.05 42.49
N SER A 358 -1.67 39.28 42.46
CA SER A 358 -0.92 39.50 41.21
C SER A 358 -0.77 38.28 40.30
N GLN A 359 -1.17 37.08 40.74
CA GLN A 359 -1.19 35.87 39.91
C GLN A 359 -2.48 35.74 39.08
N ILE A 360 -3.51 36.54 39.40
CA ILE A 360 -4.77 36.54 38.66
C ILE A 360 -4.60 37.30 37.35
N ILE A 361 -4.93 36.63 36.25
CA ILE A 361 -4.96 37.21 34.92
C ILE A 361 -6.32 37.01 34.26
N PHE A 362 -6.74 38.04 33.52
CA PHE A 362 -7.89 37.96 32.62
C PHE A 362 -7.39 38.17 31.20
N LEU A 363 -7.65 37.22 30.31
CA LEU A 363 -7.37 37.38 28.89
C LEU A 363 -8.68 37.33 28.11
N ASP A 364 -8.95 38.35 27.30
CA ASP A 364 -9.90 38.25 26.21
C ASP A 364 -9.28 37.39 25.11
N ILE A 365 -9.86 36.21 24.95
CA ILE A 365 -9.47 35.13 24.06
C ILE A 365 -10.53 34.91 22.98
N THR A 366 -11.33 35.96 22.68
CA THR A 366 -12.27 35.94 21.56
C THR A 366 -11.54 35.66 20.24
N ASP A 367 -10.34 36.21 20.08
CA ASP A 367 -9.36 35.78 19.07
C ASP A 367 -8.16 35.15 19.81
N PRO A 368 -8.05 33.81 19.84
CA PRO A 368 -6.98 33.14 20.58
C PRO A 368 -5.58 33.41 20.00
N TYR A 369 -5.46 33.84 18.73
CA TYR A 369 -4.18 34.20 18.13
C TYR A 369 -3.72 35.61 18.53
N ASN A 370 -4.64 36.46 18.99
CA ASN A 370 -4.39 37.85 19.35
C ASN A 370 -5.02 38.18 20.71
N ALA A 371 -4.72 37.37 21.73
CA ALA A 371 -5.25 37.55 23.07
C ALA A 371 -4.89 38.93 23.66
N ILE A 372 -5.83 39.51 24.40
CA ILE A 372 -5.70 40.84 25.02
C ILE A 372 -5.87 40.69 26.53
N GLU A 373 -4.96 41.23 27.32
CA GLU A 373 -5.07 41.25 28.76
C GLU A 373 -6.06 42.33 29.22
N LEU A 374 -6.99 41.95 30.08
CA LEU A 374 -7.90 42.86 30.77
C LEU A 374 -7.25 43.25 32.09
N GLU A 375 -6.60 44.41 32.10
CA GLU A 375 -5.89 44.92 33.28
C GLU A 375 -6.84 45.00 34.49
N VAL A 376 -6.38 44.48 35.64
CA VAL A 376 -7.14 44.52 36.88
C VAL A 376 -6.72 45.74 37.70
N THR A 377 -7.63 46.70 37.85
CA THR A 377 -7.40 47.91 38.64
C THR A 377 -8.43 48.01 39.76
N ASN A 378 -7.99 48.27 41.00
CA ASN A 378 -8.86 48.27 42.19
C ASN A 378 -9.76 47.03 42.29
N SER A 379 -9.17 45.85 42.06
CA SER A 379 -9.86 44.55 42.05
C SER A 379 -11.01 44.44 41.02
N CYS A 380 -10.95 45.23 39.94
CA CYS A 380 -11.92 45.19 38.84
C CYS A 380 -11.20 45.02 37.50
N ALA A 381 -11.60 44.00 36.74
CA ALA A 381 -11.27 43.90 35.32
C ALA A 381 -12.41 44.53 34.49
N VAL A 382 -12.08 45.12 33.34
CA VAL A 382 -13.09 45.67 32.43
C VAL A 382 -12.97 45.03 31.05
N LEU A 383 -14.05 44.38 30.62
CA LEU A 383 -14.21 43.97 29.24
C LEU A 383 -14.71 45.18 28.43
N PRO A 384 -13.93 45.70 27.46
CA PRO A 384 -14.30 46.89 26.72
C PRO A 384 -15.50 46.63 25.78
N PRO A 385 -16.28 47.68 25.47
CA PRO A 385 -17.40 47.58 24.55
C PRO A 385 -16.90 47.24 23.13
N VAL A 386 -17.74 46.56 22.36
CA VAL A 386 -17.43 46.16 20.97
C VAL A 386 -18.53 46.58 20.00
N ASN A 387 -18.14 46.73 18.73
CA ASN A 387 -19.05 47.18 17.68
C ASN A 387 -19.97 46.04 17.16
N SER A 388 -19.62 44.77 17.40
CA SER A 388 -20.39 43.59 16.98
C SER A 388 -21.12 42.94 18.15
N ASN A 389 -22.22 42.24 17.85
CA ASN A 389 -22.95 41.41 18.82
C ASN A 389 -22.29 40.03 19.03
N ASN A 390 -21.03 39.87 18.64
CA ASN A 390 -20.38 38.56 18.69
C ASN A 390 -20.18 38.14 20.15
N GLU A 391 -20.30 36.83 20.39
CA GLU A 391 -19.89 36.21 21.64
C GLU A 391 -18.43 36.56 21.92
N ARG A 392 -18.16 37.10 23.12
CA ARG A 392 -16.80 37.36 23.61
C ARG A 392 -16.41 36.25 24.57
N LYS A 393 -15.18 35.75 24.45
CA LYS A 393 -14.63 34.67 25.30
C LYS A 393 -13.52 35.26 26.16
N VAL A 394 -13.65 35.16 27.48
CA VAL A 394 -12.65 35.67 28.44
C VAL A 394 -12.24 34.53 29.36
N ILE A 395 -10.94 34.29 29.52
CA ILE A 395 -10.43 33.37 30.53
C ILE A 395 -9.99 34.15 31.77
N TYR A 396 -10.51 33.74 32.93
CA TYR A 396 -9.94 34.03 34.24
C TYR A 396 -8.99 32.88 34.58
N SER A 397 -7.78 33.20 35.01
CA SER A 397 -6.83 32.22 35.53
C SER A 397 -6.15 32.75 36.78
N SER A 398 -6.02 31.90 37.81
CA SER A 398 -5.32 32.21 39.06
C SER A 398 -4.02 31.42 39.22
N SER A 399 -3.66 30.60 38.23
CA SER A 399 -2.43 29.80 38.21
C SER A 399 -2.05 29.47 36.77
N PHE A 400 -0.76 29.42 36.46
CA PHE A 400 -0.30 29.04 35.14
C PHE A 400 -0.17 27.52 34.98
N ASN A 401 -0.55 27.03 33.80
CA ASN A 401 -0.25 25.67 33.35
C ASN A 401 1.18 25.58 32.81
N TYR A 402 1.71 24.37 32.76
CA TYR A 402 3.00 24.08 32.12
C TYR A 402 2.81 23.08 30.98
N PRO A 403 3.62 23.15 29.91
CA PRO A 403 3.53 22.21 28.81
C PRO A 403 3.72 20.76 29.24
N LEU A 404 3.13 19.84 28.48
CA LEU A 404 3.34 18.41 28.66
C LEU A 404 4.77 18.00 28.30
N GLU A 405 5.27 18.54 27.19
CA GLU A 405 6.60 18.25 26.66
C GLU A 405 7.11 19.43 25.82
N THR A 406 8.42 19.52 25.70
CA THR A 406 9.09 20.48 24.83
C THR A 406 10.37 19.84 24.27
N HIS A 407 10.61 19.97 22.96
CA HIS A 407 11.76 19.37 22.28
C HIS A 407 12.05 20.08 20.96
N VAL A 408 13.24 19.85 20.38
CA VAL A 408 13.61 20.34 19.06
C VAL A 408 12.66 19.73 18.01
N ALA A 409 12.08 20.57 17.14
CA ALA A 409 11.21 20.11 16.06
C ALA A 409 12.03 19.76 14.80
N HIS A 410 11.67 18.66 14.15
CA HIS A 410 12.16 18.27 12.83
C HIS A 410 11.07 18.39 11.78
N PHE A 411 11.47 18.63 10.53
CA PHE A 411 10.58 18.87 9.39
C PHE A 411 11.15 18.21 8.13
N GLU A 412 10.27 17.90 7.18
CA GLU A 412 10.59 17.29 5.90
C GLU A 412 10.62 18.35 4.79
N SER A 413 11.68 18.38 3.98
CA SER A 413 11.82 19.41 2.93
C SER A 413 11.15 19.03 1.60
N PHE A 414 11.15 17.74 1.25
CA PHE A 414 10.77 17.22 -0.07
C PHE A 414 11.54 17.82 -1.26
N GLU A 415 12.66 18.51 -1.02
CA GLU A 415 13.50 19.06 -2.09
C GLU A 415 14.21 17.93 -2.86
N GLY A 416 14.26 18.02 -4.19
CA GLY A 416 14.93 17.02 -5.02
C GLY A 416 14.17 15.70 -5.23
N THR A 417 12.91 15.60 -4.81
CA THR A 417 12.10 14.36 -4.85
C THR A 417 11.39 14.07 -6.18
N ASN A 418 11.78 14.73 -7.28
CA ASN A 418 11.08 14.62 -8.57
C ASN A 418 11.13 13.21 -9.19
N GLU A 419 12.18 12.46 -8.87
CA GLU A 419 12.40 11.10 -9.39
C GLU A 419 12.01 10.02 -8.38
N THR A 420 11.53 10.39 -7.18
CA THR A 420 11.12 9.43 -6.15
C THR A 420 9.97 8.56 -6.63
N ASP A 421 10.17 7.24 -6.60
CA ASP A 421 9.14 6.24 -6.93
C ASP A 421 8.72 5.39 -5.72
N PHE A 422 9.47 5.45 -4.61
CA PHE A 422 9.18 4.74 -3.37
C PHE A 422 9.23 5.68 -2.16
N LEU A 423 8.12 5.81 -1.43
CA LEU A 423 8.05 6.55 -0.17
C LEU A 423 8.03 5.57 1.01
N LEU A 424 9.05 5.62 1.86
CA LEU A 424 9.07 4.92 3.14
C LEU A 424 8.75 5.90 4.27
N ILE A 425 7.65 5.69 4.98
CA ILE A 425 7.32 6.46 6.19
C ILE A 425 7.55 5.58 7.41
N SER A 426 8.43 5.99 8.31
CA SER A 426 8.76 5.25 9.53
C SER A 426 8.47 6.06 10.80
N HIS A 427 8.55 5.40 11.95
CA HIS A 427 8.49 6.04 13.26
C HIS A 427 9.79 5.75 14.00
N GLN A 428 10.26 6.65 14.86
CA GLN A 428 11.52 6.50 15.63
C GLN A 428 11.71 5.12 16.30
N LEU A 429 10.63 4.47 16.78
CA LEU A 429 10.70 3.12 17.38
C LEU A 429 11.08 2.01 16.39
N THR A 430 10.76 2.16 15.10
CA THR A 430 11.14 1.23 14.03
C THR A 430 12.49 1.59 13.40
N GLN A 431 13.10 2.72 13.77
CA GLN A 431 14.44 3.13 13.36
C GLN A 431 15.56 2.62 14.29
N GLN A 432 15.22 2.00 15.42
CA GLN A 432 16.22 1.46 16.35
C GLN A 432 16.98 0.26 15.75
N SER A 433 18.10 -0.11 16.38
CA SER A 433 18.92 -1.25 15.97
C SER A 433 18.23 -2.59 16.25
N TYR A 434 18.37 -3.56 15.34
CA TYR A 434 17.97 -4.95 15.56
C TYR A 434 18.76 -5.89 14.63
N GLY A 435 19.20 -7.03 15.17
CA GLY A 435 20.01 -8.00 14.42
C GLY A 435 21.30 -7.36 13.87
N SER A 436 21.50 -7.44 12.56
CA SER A 436 22.61 -6.80 11.85
C SER A 436 22.34 -5.34 11.44
N PHE A 437 21.13 -4.82 11.68
CA PHE A 437 20.75 -3.47 11.28
C PHE A 437 20.97 -2.48 12.42
N ASN A 438 21.77 -1.44 12.19
CA ASN A 438 21.97 -0.36 13.17
C ASN A 438 20.77 0.60 13.21
N ASN A 439 20.08 0.75 12.08
CA ASN A 439 18.80 1.44 11.95
C ASN A 439 17.95 0.64 10.96
N VAL A 440 16.86 0.04 11.44
CA VAL A 440 16.05 -0.87 10.63
C VAL A 440 15.35 -0.16 9.47
N ALA A 441 14.77 1.03 9.69
CA ALA A 441 14.10 1.77 8.62
C ALA A 441 15.09 2.24 7.54
N GLN A 442 16.27 2.72 7.94
CA GLN A 442 17.31 3.10 6.97
C GLN A 442 17.82 1.90 6.20
N ALA A 443 18.07 0.76 6.86
CA ALA A 443 18.46 -0.47 6.19
C ALA A 443 17.40 -0.95 5.18
N TYR A 444 16.12 -0.70 5.45
CA TYR A 444 15.04 -0.96 4.51
C TYR A 444 15.14 -0.07 3.27
N ALA A 445 15.30 1.24 3.46
CA ALA A 445 15.47 2.20 2.36
C ALA A 445 16.70 1.87 1.51
N ASP A 446 17.82 1.55 2.15
CA ASP A 446 19.07 1.16 1.49
C ASP A 446 18.89 -0.13 0.68
N TYR A 447 18.16 -1.11 1.23
CA TYR A 447 17.85 -2.35 0.53
C TYR A 447 17.02 -2.09 -0.72
N ARG A 448 15.90 -1.36 -0.62
CA ARG A 448 15.06 -1.03 -1.78
C ARG A 448 15.79 -0.20 -2.85
N SER A 449 16.79 0.58 -2.46
CA SER A 449 17.66 1.33 -3.38
C SER A 449 18.74 0.47 -4.06
N SER A 450 19.01 -0.74 -3.56
CA SER A 450 20.03 -1.64 -4.11
C SER A 450 19.53 -2.40 -5.35
N GLU A 451 20.46 -2.91 -6.15
CA GLU A 451 20.16 -3.81 -7.29
C GLU A 451 19.30 -5.00 -6.85
N SER A 452 19.65 -5.65 -5.73
CA SER A 452 18.89 -6.77 -5.18
C SER A 452 17.50 -6.40 -4.67
N GLY A 453 17.27 -5.15 -4.26
CA GLY A 453 15.98 -4.69 -3.76
C GLY A 453 15.12 -3.96 -4.79
N GLY A 454 15.55 -3.92 -6.05
CA GLY A 454 14.78 -3.40 -7.18
C GLY A 454 15.09 -1.96 -7.60
N GLU A 455 16.24 -1.40 -7.20
CA GLU A 455 16.76 -0.10 -7.66
C GLU A 455 15.78 1.09 -7.53
N GLN A 456 14.96 1.10 -6.48
CA GLN A 456 13.99 2.15 -6.23
C GLN A 456 14.69 3.46 -5.84
N ILE A 457 14.10 4.59 -6.21
CA ILE A 457 14.52 5.92 -5.73
C ILE A 457 13.70 6.24 -4.48
N VAL A 458 14.27 5.86 -3.33
CA VAL A 458 13.58 5.92 -2.03
C VAL A 458 13.66 7.31 -1.39
N TYR A 459 12.51 7.85 -0.97
CA TYR A 459 12.45 8.93 0.03
C TYR A 459 12.04 8.33 1.37
N HIS A 460 12.93 8.39 2.36
CA HIS A 460 12.67 7.95 3.73
C HIS A 460 12.27 9.15 4.58
N ALA A 461 11.03 9.15 5.07
CA ALA A 461 10.46 10.20 5.92
C ALA A 461 10.17 9.69 7.33
N ASP A 462 10.39 10.55 8.32
CA ASP A 462 9.95 10.31 9.70
C ASP A 462 8.53 10.89 9.91
N ILE A 463 7.65 10.11 10.53
CA ILE A 463 6.25 10.51 10.72
C ILE A 463 6.10 11.77 11.61
N ASP A 464 6.94 11.95 12.63
CA ASP A 464 6.85 13.13 13.49
C ASP A 464 7.26 14.39 12.72
N ALA A 465 8.27 14.27 11.85
CA ALA A 465 8.69 15.32 10.94
C ALA A 465 7.60 15.65 9.90
N LEU A 466 6.93 14.63 9.34
CA LEU A 466 5.78 14.84 8.45
C LEU A 466 4.61 15.54 9.14
N ILE A 467 4.29 15.15 10.38
CA ILE A 467 3.24 15.78 11.18
C ILE A 467 3.55 17.25 11.42
N ASN A 468 4.78 17.59 11.77
CA ASN A 468 5.19 18.99 11.93
C ASN A 468 5.12 19.77 10.61
N THR A 469 5.40 19.11 9.47
CA THR A 469 5.43 19.71 8.13
C THR A 469 4.04 19.96 7.56
N PHE A 470 3.13 18.98 7.66
CA PHE A 470 1.87 18.97 6.91
C PHE A 470 0.60 19.04 7.76
N SER A 471 0.67 18.74 9.05
CA SER A 471 -0.47 18.88 9.98
C SER A 471 -0.16 19.82 11.14
N PHE A 472 0.82 20.71 10.94
CA PHE A 472 1.25 21.72 11.90
C PHE A 472 1.50 21.17 13.31
N GLY A 473 2.04 19.96 13.40
CA GLY A 473 2.39 19.31 14.65
C GLY A 473 1.25 18.55 15.35
N ASP A 474 -0.01 18.72 14.91
CA ASP A 474 -1.15 17.96 15.42
C ASP A 474 -1.12 16.55 14.79
N PHE A 475 -1.06 15.49 15.62
CA PHE A 475 -1.01 14.10 15.14
C PHE A 475 -2.29 13.79 14.33
N SER A 476 -2.15 13.53 13.03
CA SER A 476 -3.28 13.33 12.12
C SER A 476 -2.86 12.56 10.86
N SER A 477 -3.79 11.80 10.28
CA SER A 477 -3.62 11.16 8.97
C SER A 477 -3.41 12.15 7.83
N LEU A 478 -3.73 13.44 8.04
CA LEU A 478 -3.56 14.50 7.05
C LEU A 478 -2.10 14.61 6.59
N ALA A 479 -1.15 14.43 7.50
CA ALA A 479 0.27 14.53 7.17
C ALA A 479 0.72 13.46 6.17
N VAL A 480 0.25 12.21 6.36
CA VAL A 480 0.53 11.10 5.44
C VAL A 480 -0.14 11.35 4.08
N LYS A 481 -1.42 11.76 4.08
CA LYS A 481 -2.17 12.08 2.86
C LYS A 481 -1.45 13.16 2.04
N LYS A 482 -1.07 14.28 2.67
CA LYS A 482 -0.39 15.40 2.00
C LYS A 482 1.00 15.01 1.46
N ALA A 483 1.75 14.17 2.18
CA ALA A 483 3.02 13.64 1.71
C ALA A 483 2.87 12.79 0.44
N ILE A 484 1.85 11.92 0.40
CA ILE A 484 1.52 11.10 -0.77
C ILE A 484 1.01 12.00 -1.92
N ASP A 485 0.16 12.99 -1.64
CA ASP A 485 -0.32 13.95 -2.65
C ASP A 485 0.83 14.76 -3.29
N GLU A 486 1.84 15.14 -2.51
CA GLU A 486 3.03 15.88 -2.98
C GLU A 486 3.89 15.04 -3.95
N LEU A 487 4.02 13.74 -3.68
CA LEU A 487 4.85 12.82 -4.44
C LEU A 487 4.12 12.10 -5.58
N SER A 488 2.82 11.86 -5.44
CA SER A 488 1.97 11.22 -6.48
C SER A 488 1.81 12.08 -7.73
N ARG A 489 1.96 13.41 -7.60
CA ARG A 489 2.05 14.33 -8.75
C ARG A 489 3.37 14.20 -9.54
N LYS A 490 4.31 13.38 -9.07
CA LYS A 490 5.64 13.13 -9.65
C LYS A 490 5.71 11.69 -10.17
N LYS A 491 6.63 10.86 -9.67
CA LYS A 491 6.89 9.48 -10.12
C LYS A 491 6.57 8.41 -9.07
N LEU A 492 5.94 8.78 -7.96
CA LEU A 492 5.61 7.85 -6.87
C LEU A 492 4.79 6.66 -7.40
N LYS A 493 5.22 5.45 -7.06
CA LYS A 493 4.52 4.19 -7.34
C LYS A 493 4.15 3.45 -6.06
N TYR A 494 5.03 3.49 -5.06
CA TYR A 494 4.92 2.67 -3.87
C TYR A 494 5.03 3.51 -2.60
N VAL A 495 4.17 3.21 -1.63
CA VAL A 495 4.23 3.76 -0.27
C VAL A 495 4.31 2.61 0.72
N LEU A 496 5.32 2.62 1.58
CA LEU A 496 5.43 1.68 2.68
C LEU A 496 5.34 2.42 4.02
N LEU A 497 4.36 2.03 4.85
CA LEU A 497 4.23 2.50 6.22
C LEU A 497 4.88 1.50 7.18
N LEU A 498 5.93 1.91 7.89
CA LEU A 498 6.71 1.08 8.80
C LEU A 498 6.39 1.44 10.27
N GLY A 499 5.20 1.04 10.72
CA GLY A 499 4.70 1.30 12.06
C GLY A 499 3.25 0.87 12.27
N LYS A 500 2.86 0.62 13.52
CA LYS A 500 1.48 0.31 13.93
C LYS A 500 0.56 1.52 13.71
N GLY A 501 -0.60 1.26 13.11
CA GLY A 501 -1.73 2.21 13.07
C GLY A 501 -2.86 1.73 13.98
N LEU A 502 -3.71 2.65 14.45
CA LEU A 502 -4.93 2.32 15.21
C LEU A 502 -6.14 3.04 14.64
N GLN A 503 -7.25 2.31 14.54
CA GLN A 503 -8.56 2.87 14.20
C GLN A 503 -9.04 3.81 15.32
N GLU A 504 -9.88 4.78 14.96
CA GLU A 504 -10.24 5.91 15.82
C GLU A 504 -10.81 5.44 17.17
N ASP A 505 -11.71 4.46 17.17
CA ASP A 505 -12.33 4.01 18.41
C ASP A 505 -11.43 3.15 19.31
N GLU A 506 -10.31 2.66 18.81
CA GLU A 506 -9.29 1.95 19.59
C GLU A 506 -8.30 2.93 20.21
N HIS A 507 -7.92 3.98 19.46
CA HIS A 507 -6.99 5.01 19.94
C HIS A 507 -7.49 5.71 21.22
N HIS A 508 -8.77 6.08 21.26
CA HIS A 508 -9.35 6.78 22.41
C HIS A 508 -9.56 5.86 23.62
N LYS A 509 -9.67 4.53 23.43
CA LYS A 509 -9.85 3.54 24.52
C LYS A 509 -8.56 3.12 25.23
N LYS A 510 -7.44 3.82 25.00
CA LYS A 510 -6.08 3.51 25.51
C LYS A 510 -5.98 3.19 27.01
N ASN A 511 -6.85 3.74 27.85
CA ASN A 511 -6.86 3.46 29.29
C ASN A 511 -7.46 2.09 29.66
N GLN A 512 -8.00 1.33 28.70
CA GLN A 512 -8.67 0.04 28.92
C GLN A 512 -8.02 -1.14 28.18
N LEU A 513 -7.17 -0.92 27.18
CA LEU A 513 -6.66 -1.95 26.26
C LEU A 513 -5.13 -1.85 26.06
N GLN A 514 -4.39 -2.79 26.66
CA GLN A 514 -2.99 -3.24 26.45
C GLN A 514 -1.84 -2.23 26.18
N GLY A 515 -2.05 -0.91 26.12
CA GLY A 515 -0.97 0.08 26.00
C GLY A 515 -0.26 0.11 24.64
N ILE A 516 -0.93 -0.30 23.55
CA ILE A 516 -0.37 -0.21 22.19
C ILE A 516 -0.50 1.23 21.67
N ASP A 517 0.60 1.79 21.15
CA ASP A 517 0.63 3.14 20.57
C ASP A 517 0.25 3.17 19.08
N ASN A 518 -0.44 4.24 18.69
CA ASN A 518 -0.66 4.59 17.29
C ASN A 518 0.57 5.33 16.79
N LEU A 519 1.47 4.64 16.08
CA LEU A 519 2.76 5.17 15.65
C LEU A 519 2.65 5.95 14.33
N ILE A 520 1.93 5.39 13.37
CA ILE A 520 1.65 6.05 12.09
C ILE A 520 0.13 5.99 11.87
N PRO A 521 -0.56 7.15 11.84
CA PRO A 521 -2.01 7.18 11.76
C PRO A 521 -2.49 6.45 10.50
N SER A 522 -3.65 5.83 10.61
CA SER A 522 -4.37 5.20 9.52
C SER A 522 -5.50 6.10 9.01
N TYR A 523 -6.18 5.72 7.95
CA TYR A 523 -7.17 6.57 7.30
C TYR A 523 -8.60 6.01 7.41
N GLY A 524 -9.52 6.87 7.81
CA GLY A 524 -10.96 6.61 7.68
C GLY A 524 -11.55 5.61 8.67
N TYR A 525 -12.87 5.42 8.55
CA TYR A 525 -13.63 4.44 9.34
C TYR A 525 -14.75 3.79 8.50
N PRO A 526 -14.70 2.48 8.15
CA PRO A 526 -13.70 1.49 8.55
C PRO A 526 -12.26 1.91 8.24
N CYS A 527 -11.34 1.48 9.10
CA CYS A 527 -9.96 1.93 9.01
C CYS A 527 -9.20 1.18 7.91
N THR A 528 -8.42 1.89 7.11
CA THR A 528 -7.68 1.34 5.96
C THR A 528 -6.55 2.28 5.52
N ASP A 529 -5.44 1.74 5.02
CA ASP A 529 -4.41 2.58 4.39
C ASP A 529 -4.73 2.89 2.93
N GLN A 530 -5.58 2.09 2.27
CA GLN A 530 -5.99 2.37 0.89
C GLN A 530 -6.70 3.72 0.77
N GLY A 531 -7.35 4.19 1.84
CA GLY A 531 -8.00 5.49 1.86
C GLY A 531 -7.05 6.68 1.59
N TYR A 532 -5.73 6.49 1.78
CA TYR A 532 -4.74 7.50 1.40
C TYR A 532 -4.52 7.64 -0.12
N VAL A 533 -4.75 6.57 -0.89
CA VAL A 533 -4.47 6.53 -2.33
C VAL A 533 -5.74 6.48 -3.19
N PHE A 534 -6.89 6.15 -2.60
CA PHE A 534 -8.19 6.26 -3.26
C PHE A 534 -8.67 7.71 -3.25
N ASN A 535 -8.91 8.26 -4.44
CA ASN A 535 -9.66 9.50 -4.61
C ASN A 535 -11.03 9.19 -5.22
N LEU A 536 -12.06 10.00 -4.92
CA LEU A 536 -13.43 9.80 -5.42
C LEU A 536 -13.56 10.00 -6.94
N VAL A 537 -12.58 10.67 -7.56
CA VAL A 537 -12.66 11.13 -8.96
C VAL A 537 -11.61 10.44 -9.85
N ASP A 538 -10.53 9.92 -9.26
CA ASP A 538 -9.41 9.35 -10.00
C ASP A 538 -9.09 7.93 -9.54
N LYS A 539 -8.66 7.13 -10.52
CA LYS A 539 -8.11 5.79 -10.32
C LYS A 539 -6.85 5.85 -9.45
N PRO A 540 -6.67 4.92 -8.50
CA PRO A 540 -5.40 4.81 -7.79
C PRO A 540 -4.26 4.57 -8.81
N THR A 541 -3.18 5.33 -8.65
CA THR A 541 -1.92 5.19 -9.40
C THR A 541 -0.76 4.79 -8.51
N VAL A 542 -0.94 4.85 -7.20
CA VAL A 542 0.05 4.54 -6.16
C VAL A 542 -0.46 3.34 -5.36
N SER A 543 0.41 2.38 -5.12
CA SER A 543 0.13 1.27 -4.22
C SER A 543 0.68 1.54 -2.82
N ILE A 544 -0.04 1.07 -1.80
CA ILE A 544 0.32 1.27 -0.40
C ILE A 544 0.28 -0.04 0.37
N GLY A 545 1.33 -0.28 1.15
CA GLY A 545 1.42 -1.39 2.10
C GLY A 545 1.90 -0.91 3.47
N ARG A 546 1.66 -1.74 4.48
CA ARG A 546 2.08 -1.47 5.86
C ARG A 546 2.78 -2.68 6.47
N ILE A 547 3.94 -2.45 7.09
CA ILE A 547 4.48 -3.38 8.08
C ILE A 547 4.02 -2.87 9.44
N SER A 548 2.96 -3.49 9.97
CA SER A 548 2.37 -3.08 11.25
C SER A 548 3.24 -3.54 12.41
N ALA A 549 4.29 -2.77 12.67
CA ALA A 549 5.30 -3.04 13.68
C ALA A 549 5.21 -2.06 14.84
N THR A 550 5.23 -2.58 16.07
CA THR A 550 5.30 -1.78 17.29
C THR A 550 6.74 -1.54 17.77
N SER A 551 7.74 -2.09 17.07
CA SER A 551 9.15 -2.04 17.45
C SER A 551 10.08 -2.32 16.27
N ALA A 552 11.34 -1.92 16.39
CA ALA A 552 12.41 -2.28 15.45
C ALA A 552 12.61 -3.79 15.31
N SER A 553 12.33 -4.60 16.34
CA SER A 553 12.45 -6.06 16.24
C SER A 553 11.43 -6.67 15.29
N LYS A 554 10.16 -6.24 15.33
CA LYS A 554 9.12 -6.70 14.40
C LYS A 554 9.42 -6.24 12.97
N ALA A 555 9.78 -4.96 12.81
CA ALA A 555 10.16 -4.39 11.52
C ALA A 555 11.40 -5.09 10.91
N GLY A 556 12.44 -5.32 11.72
CA GLY A 556 13.69 -5.94 11.27
C GLY A 556 13.56 -7.44 11.00
N ALA A 557 12.68 -8.14 11.72
CA ALA A 557 12.32 -9.52 11.40
C ALA A 557 11.67 -9.62 10.02
N TYR A 558 10.77 -8.69 9.67
CA TYR A 558 10.19 -8.62 8.33
C TYR A 558 11.25 -8.32 7.26
N LEU A 559 12.08 -7.29 7.45
CA LEU A 559 13.15 -6.94 6.50
C LEU A 559 14.11 -8.12 6.25
N SER A 560 14.46 -8.86 7.30
CA SER A 560 15.32 -10.06 7.16
C SER A 560 14.66 -11.12 6.28
N LYS A 561 13.35 -11.38 6.47
CA LYS A 561 12.59 -12.31 5.62
C LYS A 561 12.48 -11.83 4.18
N LEU A 562 12.30 -10.53 3.97
CA LEU A 562 12.23 -9.93 2.65
C LEU A 562 13.53 -10.15 1.86
N ILE A 563 14.67 -9.83 2.48
CA ILE A 563 15.99 -10.04 1.88
C ILE A 563 16.20 -11.53 1.56
N GLU A 564 15.84 -12.43 2.48
CA GLU A 564 15.94 -13.88 2.25
C GLU A 564 15.04 -14.35 1.09
N PHE A 565 13.80 -13.84 1.04
CA PHE A 565 12.81 -14.22 0.04
C PHE A 565 13.21 -13.76 -1.37
N GLU A 566 13.63 -12.51 -1.52
CA GLU A 566 13.99 -11.94 -2.83
C GLU A 566 15.33 -12.50 -3.34
N ASN A 567 16.25 -12.92 -2.44
CA ASN A 567 17.48 -13.63 -2.83
C ASN A 567 17.28 -15.14 -3.04
N MET A 568 16.08 -15.69 -2.82
CA MET A 568 15.80 -17.09 -3.07
C MET A 568 15.84 -17.39 -4.56
N ASP A 569 16.54 -18.46 -4.93
CA ASP A 569 16.62 -18.96 -6.31
C ASP A 569 15.22 -18.99 -6.95
N PHE A 570 15.08 -18.35 -8.11
CA PHE A 570 13.82 -18.29 -8.85
C PHE A 570 13.38 -19.68 -9.32
N ARG A 571 14.33 -20.62 -9.50
CA ARG A 571 14.06 -22.03 -9.85
C ARG A 571 13.45 -22.83 -8.69
N ASN A 572 13.36 -22.26 -7.48
CA ASN A 572 12.74 -22.93 -6.36
C ASN A 572 11.26 -23.25 -6.65
N ALA A 573 10.97 -24.54 -6.82
CA ALA A 573 9.65 -25.04 -7.18
C ALA A 573 8.53 -24.64 -6.20
N SER A 574 8.86 -24.27 -4.95
CA SER A 574 7.86 -23.77 -4.00
C SER A 574 7.23 -22.44 -4.41
N LYS A 575 7.92 -21.60 -5.21
CA LYS A 575 7.34 -20.37 -5.78
C LYS A 575 6.16 -20.63 -6.72
N ARG A 576 6.05 -21.85 -7.25
CA ARG A 576 4.96 -22.31 -8.14
C ARG A 576 3.88 -23.14 -7.42
N LYS A 577 3.97 -23.30 -6.09
CA LYS A 577 3.01 -24.08 -5.30
C LYS A 577 2.07 -23.16 -4.52
N ALA A 578 0.78 -23.45 -4.57
CA ALA A 578 -0.23 -22.74 -3.79
C ALA A 578 -1.04 -23.69 -2.90
N LEU A 579 -1.50 -23.15 -1.78
CA LEU A 579 -2.37 -23.83 -0.82
C LEU A 579 -3.68 -23.05 -0.66
N HIS A 580 -4.76 -23.58 -1.21
CA HIS A 580 -6.09 -22.98 -1.09
C HIS A 580 -6.82 -23.58 0.11
N LEU A 581 -7.49 -22.72 0.87
CA LEU A 581 -8.13 -23.03 2.14
C LEU A 581 -9.57 -22.53 2.13
N SER A 582 -10.56 -23.41 2.32
CA SER A 582 -11.99 -23.00 2.38
C SER A 582 -12.70 -23.51 3.62
N GLY A 583 -13.60 -22.70 4.19
CA GLY A 583 -14.35 -23.07 5.40
C GLY A 583 -15.68 -22.36 5.56
N GLY A 584 -16.78 -23.09 5.37
CA GLY A 584 -18.16 -22.63 5.62
C GLY A 584 -18.70 -23.04 7.00
N SER A 585 -19.82 -22.42 7.40
CA SER A 585 -20.52 -22.73 8.65
C SER A 585 -21.55 -23.86 8.49
N ASP A 586 -21.92 -24.17 7.25
CA ASP A 586 -22.82 -25.26 6.88
C ASP A 586 -22.38 -25.90 5.55
N ILE A 587 -23.01 -27.01 5.16
CA ILE A 587 -22.64 -27.77 3.96
C ILE A 587 -22.78 -26.97 2.67
N ASN A 588 -23.75 -26.07 2.58
CA ASN A 588 -23.95 -25.25 1.38
C ASN A 588 -22.80 -24.25 1.24
N GLN A 589 -22.45 -23.58 2.34
CA GLN A 589 -21.30 -22.68 2.36
C GLN A 589 -19.97 -23.41 2.13
N ILE A 590 -19.79 -24.62 2.69
CA ILE A 590 -18.59 -25.44 2.44
C ILE A 590 -18.47 -25.73 0.93
N ASN A 591 -19.55 -26.15 0.29
CA ASN A 591 -19.55 -26.43 -1.15
C ASN A 591 -19.33 -25.16 -1.98
N GLN A 592 -19.98 -24.05 -1.63
CA GLN A 592 -19.83 -22.77 -2.33
C GLN A 592 -18.39 -22.25 -2.25
N PHE A 593 -17.82 -22.17 -1.03
CA PHE A 593 -16.46 -21.66 -0.85
C PHE A 593 -15.41 -22.60 -1.44
N SER A 594 -15.67 -23.92 -1.45
CA SER A 594 -14.83 -24.87 -2.17
C SER A 594 -14.83 -24.57 -3.66
N ALA A 595 -16.00 -24.38 -4.28
CA ALA A 595 -16.10 -24.11 -5.71
C ALA A 595 -15.38 -22.82 -6.12
N ILE A 596 -15.45 -21.77 -5.30
CA ILE A 596 -14.72 -20.51 -5.53
C ILE A 596 -13.19 -20.74 -5.45
N ASN A 597 -12.70 -21.46 -4.45
CA ASN A 597 -11.27 -21.78 -4.41
C ASN A 597 -10.81 -22.70 -5.55
N ASP A 598 -11.71 -23.56 -6.05
CA ASP A 598 -11.46 -24.41 -7.21
C ASP A 598 -11.39 -23.56 -8.50
N SER A 599 -12.13 -22.45 -8.63
CA SER A 599 -11.95 -21.52 -9.76
C SER A 599 -10.58 -20.83 -9.73
N TYR A 600 -10.12 -20.38 -8.55
CA TYR A 600 -8.77 -19.83 -8.39
C TYR A 600 -7.69 -20.85 -8.73
N LYS A 601 -7.95 -22.13 -8.39
CA LYS A 601 -7.07 -23.23 -8.74
C LYS A 601 -6.97 -23.37 -10.25
N ASP A 602 -8.10 -23.40 -10.94
CA ASP A 602 -8.15 -23.50 -12.40
C ASP A 602 -7.42 -22.34 -13.07
N ILE A 603 -7.53 -21.11 -12.53
CA ILE A 603 -6.79 -19.95 -13.04
C ILE A 603 -5.28 -20.18 -12.89
N LEU A 604 -4.81 -20.58 -11.70
CA LEU A 604 -3.37 -20.74 -11.45
C LEU A 604 -2.75 -21.91 -12.22
N GLU A 605 -3.42 -23.06 -12.29
CA GLU A 605 -2.92 -24.24 -13.01
C GLU A 605 -2.88 -24.02 -14.53
N ASN A 606 -3.77 -23.19 -15.06
CA ASN A 606 -3.80 -22.83 -16.49
C ASN A 606 -3.06 -21.52 -16.81
N SER A 607 -2.40 -20.91 -15.82
CA SER A 607 -1.73 -19.62 -15.98
C SER A 607 -0.38 -19.71 -16.69
N LEU A 608 0.24 -18.55 -16.95
CA LEU A 608 1.62 -18.48 -17.46
C LEU A 608 2.63 -19.11 -16.49
N LEU A 609 2.33 -19.17 -15.20
CA LEU A 609 3.17 -19.84 -14.20
C LEU A 609 2.92 -21.36 -14.17
N ALA A 610 1.77 -21.81 -14.67
CA ALA A 610 1.26 -23.19 -14.56
C ALA A 610 1.58 -23.82 -13.19
N GLY A 611 1.09 -23.14 -12.15
CA GLY A 611 1.35 -23.51 -10.76
C GLY A 611 0.65 -24.81 -10.37
N SER A 612 1.02 -25.36 -9.21
CA SER A 612 0.40 -26.54 -8.62
C SER A 612 -0.37 -26.17 -7.36
N VAL A 613 -1.63 -26.59 -7.26
CA VAL A 613 -2.51 -26.20 -6.16
C VAL A 613 -2.91 -27.41 -5.31
N THR A 614 -2.69 -27.28 -4.00
CA THR A 614 -3.35 -28.15 -3.01
C THR A 614 -4.53 -27.40 -2.41
N HIS A 615 -5.71 -28.02 -2.38
CA HIS A 615 -6.90 -27.44 -1.75
C HIS A 615 -7.27 -28.23 -0.50
N LEU A 616 -7.20 -27.57 0.66
CA LEU A 616 -7.68 -28.10 1.95
C LEU A 616 -8.98 -27.40 2.34
N LYS A 617 -9.97 -28.15 2.79
CA LYS A 617 -11.28 -27.61 3.17
C LYS A 617 -11.80 -28.21 4.45
N LYS A 618 -12.73 -27.52 5.10
CA LYS A 618 -13.58 -28.13 6.12
C LYS A 618 -14.38 -29.27 5.51
N VAL A 619 -14.42 -30.41 6.19
CA VAL A 619 -15.23 -31.57 5.80
C VAL A 619 -16.37 -31.79 6.78
N ASP A 620 -17.44 -32.39 6.29
CA ASP A 620 -18.49 -33.01 7.11
C ASP A 620 -18.20 -34.51 7.17
N ASP A 621 -17.86 -35.00 8.35
CA ASP A 621 -17.57 -36.42 8.58
C ASP A 621 -18.81 -37.23 9.01
N GLY A 622 -20.00 -36.63 8.93
CA GLY A 622 -21.26 -37.24 9.35
C GLY A 622 -21.52 -37.20 10.86
N THR A 623 -20.55 -36.71 11.65
CA THR A 623 -20.67 -36.55 13.11
C THR A 623 -20.53 -35.09 13.53
N TYR A 624 -19.70 -34.32 12.81
CA TYR A 624 -19.53 -32.89 12.99
C TYR A 624 -19.34 -32.18 11.64
N ILE A 625 -20.14 -31.14 11.40
CA ILE A 625 -19.90 -30.24 10.27
C ILE A 625 -18.71 -29.35 10.64
N GLY A 626 -17.60 -29.45 9.90
CA GLY A 626 -16.55 -28.44 9.91
C GLY A 626 -15.23 -28.81 10.57
N THR A 627 -14.77 -30.06 10.49
CA THR A 627 -13.40 -30.43 10.89
C THR A 627 -12.38 -29.99 9.83
N PHE A 628 -11.27 -29.38 10.26
CA PHE A 628 -10.17 -28.93 9.40
C PHE A 628 -8.87 -29.63 9.82
N ASP A 629 -8.21 -30.27 8.87
CA ASP A 629 -6.96 -30.98 9.12
C ASP A 629 -5.77 -30.01 9.21
N LYS A 630 -5.55 -29.48 10.41
CA LYS A 630 -4.39 -28.61 10.71
C LYS A 630 -3.05 -29.32 10.52
N SER A 631 -3.00 -30.65 10.64
CA SER A 631 -1.75 -31.40 10.49
C SER A 631 -1.31 -31.47 9.02
N SER A 632 -2.26 -31.70 8.12
CA SER A 632 -2.03 -31.58 6.67
C SER A 632 -1.64 -30.16 6.28
N PHE A 633 -2.31 -29.14 6.83
CA PHE A 633 -1.93 -27.74 6.62
C PHE A 633 -0.46 -27.47 7.02
N ALA A 634 -0.06 -27.85 8.24
CA ALA A 634 1.31 -27.69 8.72
C ALA A 634 2.32 -28.40 7.80
N SER A 635 2.00 -29.62 7.35
CA SER A 635 2.86 -30.39 6.45
C SER A 635 3.08 -29.69 5.11
N HIS A 636 2.02 -29.19 4.46
CA HIS A 636 2.14 -28.50 3.18
C HIS A 636 2.90 -27.17 3.33
N LEU A 637 2.60 -26.41 4.38
CA LEU A 637 3.30 -25.16 4.71
C LEU A 637 4.81 -25.40 4.89
N ASN A 638 5.18 -26.40 5.69
CA ASN A 638 6.59 -26.73 5.97
C ASN A 638 7.35 -27.26 4.75
N ASN A 639 6.66 -27.89 3.79
CA ASN A 639 7.24 -28.33 2.52
C ASN A 639 7.43 -27.18 1.50
N GLY A 640 7.02 -25.96 1.86
CA GLY A 640 7.21 -24.73 1.10
C GLY A 640 6.12 -24.49 0.04
N VAL A 641 5.41 -23.38 0.20
CA VAL A 641 4.38 -22.86 -0.70
C VAL A 641 4.60 -21.36 -0.93
N GLY A 642 4.37 -20.89 -2.15
CA GLY A 642 4.53 -19.50 -2.55
C GLY A 642 3.31 -18.65 -2.22
N VAL A 643 2.10 -19.21 -2.32
CA VAL A 643 0.85 -18.51 -2.00
C VAL A 643 -0.09 -19.37 -1.15
N ILE A 644 -0.76 -18.73 -0.20
CA ILE A 644 -1.88 -19.29 0.54
C ILE A 644 -3.11 -18.44 0.27
N SER A 645 -4.23 -19.07 -0.08
CA SER A 645 -5.51 -18.37 -0.19
C SER A 645 -6.52 -18.92 0.77
N TYR A 646 -7.25 -18.04 1.44
CA TYR A 646 -8.32 -18.40 2.35
C TYR A 646 -9.64 -17.76 1.93
N PHE A 647 -10.69 -18.57 1.81
CA PHE A 647 -12.06 -18.12 1.59
C PHE A 647 -12.99 -18.64 2.69
N GLY A 648 -13.58 -17.72 3.47
CA GLY A 648 -14.53 -18.08 4.52
C GLY A 648 -14.71 -17.02 5.61
N HIS A 649 -15.38 -17.41 6.70
CA HIS A 649 -15.63 -16.52 7.83
C HIS A 649 -14.36 -16.20 8.61
N SER A 650 -14.21 -14.95 9.05
CA SER A 650 -13.03 -14.52 9.81
C SER A 650 -13.32 -13.33 10.70
N ALA A 651 -12.36 -13.05 11.56
CA ALA A 651 -12.25 -11.88 12.41
C ALA A 651 -10.76 -11.45 12.45
N PRO A 652 -10.41 -10.29 13.04
CA PRO A 652 -9.03 -9.79 13.02
C PRO A 652 -7.98 -10.77 13.58
N SER A 653 -8.34 -11.59 14.58
CA SER A 653 -7.42 -12.52 15.24
C SER A 653 -7.59 -13.99 14.81
N THR A 654 -8.60 -14.34 14.00
CA THR A 654 -8.84 -15.75 13.63
C THR A 654 -9.60 -15.93 12.33
N THR A 655 -9.44 -17.10 11.71
CA THR A 655 -10.29 -17.59 10.63
C THR A 655 -11.25 -18.66 11.14
N GLY A 656 -12.25 -19.01 10.34
CA GLY A 656 -13.16 -20.12 10.62
C GLY A 656 -12.45 -21.49 10.65
N LEU A 657 -11.24 -21.58 10.10
CA LEU A 657 -10.37 -22.78 10.15
C LEU A 657 -9.48 -22.81 11.39
N LEU A 658 -9.45 -21.72 12.16
CA LEU A 658 -8.58 -21.55 13.33
C LEU A 658 -7.10 -21.77 12.98
N LEU A 659 -6.58 -21.12 11.93
CA LEU A 659 -5.21 -21.33 11.44
C LEU A 659 -4.14 -21.16 12.53
N GLY A 660 -4.39 -20.35 13.56
CA GLY A 660 -3.39 -20.09 14.59
C GLY A 660 -2.23 -19.24 14.06
N TYR A 661 -1.11 -19.28 14.77
CA TYR A 661 0.00 -18.33 14.59
C TYR A 661 1.34 -19.06 14.42
N PRO A 662 2.27 -18.56 13.57
CA PRO A 662 3.58 -19.19 13.33
C PRO A 662 4.53 -19.18 14.53
N ASP A 663 4.41 -18.20 15.41
CA ASP A 663 5.19 -18.06 16.63
C ASP A 663 4.68 -18.97 17.78
N ASN A 664 3.50 -19.59 17.63
CA ASN A 664 3.03 -20.63 18.55
C ASN A 664 3.54 -22.02 18.12
N LYS A 665 4.54 -22.52 18.86
CA LYS A 665 5.18 -23.82 18.62
C LYS A 665 4.23 -25.01 18.57
N THR A 666 3.05 -24.96 19.21
CA THR A 666 2.08 -26.08 19.16
C THR A 666 1.48 -26.29 17.78
N ASN A 667 1.54 -25.29 16.90
CA ASN A 667 1.04 -25.39 15.53
C ASN A 667 2.02 -26.10 14.58
N ASN A 668 3.28 -26.28 14.98
CA ASN A 668 4.35 -26.91 14.19
C ASN A 668 4.62 -26.24 12.82
N TYR A 669 4.54 -24.90 12.76
CA TYR A 669 4.88 -24.12 11.56
C TYR A 669 6.37 -23.75 11.57
N ASN A 670 7.14 -24.37 10.69
CA ASN A 670 8.59 -24.23 10.55
C ASN A 670 8.99 -23.97 9.09
N ASN A 671 8.12 -23.34 8.30
CA ASN A 671 8.38 -23.04 6.91
C ASN A 671 9.52 -22.03 6.75
N THR A 672 10.41 -22.30 5.79
CA THR A 672 11.49 -21.40 5.37
C THR A 672 11.19 -20.72 4.03
N VAL A 673 10.16 -21.17 3.31
CA VAL A 673 9.56 -20.45 2.20
C VAL A 673 8.36 -19.69 2.75
N TYR A 674 8.36 -18.37 2.58
CA TYR A 674 7.37 -17.46 3.14
C TYR A 674 6.25 -17.21 2.12
N PRO A 675 5.04 -17.76 2.30
CA PRO A 675 3.95 -17.52 1.36
C PRO A 675 3.43 -16.09 1.43
N PHE A 676 2.93 -15.60 0.29
CA PHE A 676 2.01 -14.47 0.27
C PHE A 676 0.60 -14.96 0.55
N MET A 677 -0.11 -14.31 1.47
CA MET A 677 -1.45 -14.74 1.90
C MET A 677 -2.55 -13.86 1.31
N VAL A 678 -3.47 -14.44 0.56
CA VAL A 678 -4.68 -13.79 0.02
C VAL A 678 -5.88 -14.20 0.86
N MET A 679 -6.43 -13.27 1.62
CA MET A 679 -7.32 -13.57 2.74
C MET A 679 -8.70 -12.94 2.51
N LEU A 680 -9.58 -13.74 1.92
CA LEU A 680 -10.92 -13.37 1.45
C LEU A 680 -11.96 -13.70 2.53
N GLY A 681 -11.92 -12.92 3.61
CA GLY A 681 -12.86 -13.02 4.71
C GLY A 681 -13.01 -11.68 5.44
N CYS A 682 -14.10 -11.56 6.19
CA CYS A 682 -14.41 -10.35 6.95
C CYS A 682 -13.30 -9.98 7.95
N SER A 683 -12.85 -8.72 7.91
CA SER A 683 -12.00 -8.06 8.92
C SER A 683 -10.64 -8.74 9.24
N VAL A 684 -10.23 -9.75 8.49
CA VAL A 684 -9.01 -10.53 8.76
C VAL A 684 -7.73 -9.74 8.46
N GLY A 685 -7.84 -8.71 7.61
CA GLY A 685 -6.79 -7.72 7.34
C GLY A 685 -6.85 -6.51 8.26
N ASN A 686 -7.71 -6.49 9.28
CA ASN A 686 -7.79 -5.35 10.20
C ASN A 686 -6.62 -5.34 11.19
N VAL A 687 -5.52 -4.72 10.77
CA VAL A 687 -4.32 -4.48 11.58
C VAL A 687 -4.41 -3.24 12.48
N PHE A 688 -5.56 -2.58 12.51
CA PHE A 688 -5.73 -1.29 13.19
C PHE A 688 -6.33 -1.41 14.60
N ILE A 689 -6.38 -2.60 15.18
CA ILE A 689 -6.91 -2.83 16.52
C ILE A 689 -5.81 -2.87 17.59
N SER A 690 -6.15 -2.50 18.83
CA SER A 690 -5.23 -2.42 19.97
C SER A 690 -5.00 -3.78 20.67
N HIS A 691 -4.76 -4.82 19.87
CA HIS A 691 -4.49 -6.19 20.35
C HIS A 691 -3.19 -6.73 19.75
N ASP A 692 -2.48 -7.57 20.51
CA ASP A 692 -1.26 -8.25 20.05
C ASP A 692 -1.53 -9.56 19.28
N ASP A 693 -2.78 -10.03 19.21
CA ASP A 693 -3.18 -11.31 18.61
C ASP A 693 -3.76 -11.20 17.19
N VAL A 694 -3.49 -10.09 16.49
CA VAL A 694 -3.95 -9.87 15.11
C VAL A 694 -3.26 -10.85 14.16
N LEU A 695 -4.06 -11.57 13.38
CA LEU A 695 -3.58 -12.67 12.54
C LEU A 695 -2.58 -12.20 11.49
N GLY A 696 -2.92 -11.17 10.70
CA GLY A 696 -2.04 -10.63 9.67
C GLY A 696 -0.70 -10.15 10.22
N GLU A 697 -0.71 -9.43 11.36
CA GLU A 697 0.51 -8.94 12.01
C GLU A 697 1.39 -10.08 12.49
N ARG A 698 0.83 -11.11 13.13
CA ARG A 698 1.61 -12.23 13.66
C ARG A 698 2.18 -13.13 12.57
N TRP A 699 1.48 -13.29 11.45
CA TRP A 699 2.02 -14.04 10.31
C TRP A 699 3.15 -13.27 9.60
N VAL A 700 2.98 -11.96 9.40
CA VAL A 700 3.95 -11.12 8.68
C VAL A 700 5.17 -10.78 9.55
N ASN A 701 4.99 -10.47 10.83
CA ASN A 701 6.09 -10.04 11.71
C ASN A 701 6.86 -11.21 12.37
N SER A 702 6.44 -12.46 12.16
CA SER A 702 7.15 -13.61 12.77
C SER A 702 8.57 -13.75 12.22
N GLU A 703 9.52 -14.04 13.11
CA GLU A 703 10.94 -14.21 12.77
C GLU A 703 11.16 -15.60 12.15
N LYS A 704 11.75 -15.65 10.94
CA LYS A 704 12.20 -16.87 10.23
C LYS A 704 11.10 -17.91 9.89
N ASN A 705 9.83 -17.57 10.03
CA ASN A 705 8.69 -18.35 9.54
C ASN A 705 7.48 -17.43 9.27
N GLY A 706 6.33 -18.03 8.94
CA GLY A 706 5.12 -17.28 8.64
C GLY A 706 5.08 -16.79 7.19
N ALA A 707 4.53 -15.61 6.95
CA ALA A 707 4.24 -15.08 5.61
C ALA A 707 5.18 -13.93 5.21
N ILE A 708 5.33 -13.69 3.90
CA ILE A 708 6.06 -12.53 3.34
C ILE A 708 5.14 -11.33 3.07
N GLY A 709 3.84 -11.57 3.02
CA GLY A 709 2.82 -10.55 2.88
C GLY A 709 1.44 -11.13 3.12
N PHE A 710 0.49 -10.26 3.45
CA PHE A 710 -0.88 -10.62 3.76
C PHE A 710 -1.83 -9.56 3.21
N TRP A 711 -2.77 -9.95 2.35
CA TRP A 711 -3.73 -9.03 1.75
C TRP A 711 -5.16 -9.46 2.11
N GLY A 712 -5.90 -8.59 2.78
CA GLY A 712 -7.24 -8.92 3.25
C GLY A 712 -8.07 -7.71 3.67
N SER A 713 -9.37 -7.92 3.83
CA SER A 713 -10.31 -6.86 4.20
C SER A 713 -10.19 -6.46 5.67
N THR A 714 -10.24 -5.16 5.95
CA THR A 714 -10.32 -4.55 7.28
C THR A 714 -11.76 -4.46 7.80
N SER A 715 -12.75 -4.60 6.91
CA SER A 715 -14.17 -4.53 7.23
C SER A 715 -14.91 -5.82 6.86
N LEU A 716 -16.22 -5.82 7.11
CA LEU A 716 -17.13 -6.79 6.52
C LEU A 716 -17.13 -6.67 4.98
N ILE A 717 -17.32 -7.81 4.31
CA ILE A 717 -17.43 -7.95 2.85
C ILE A 717 -18.48 -9.03 2.54
N THR A 718 -19.10 -8.98 1.37
CA THR A 718 -20.02 -10.04 0.93
C THR A 718 -19.25 -11.15 0.21
N VAL A 719 -19.86 -12.35 0.10
CA VAL A 719 -19.28 -13.47 -0.65
C VAL A 719 -19.02 -13.10 -2.12
N TYR A 720 -19.98 -12.42 -2.75
CA TYR A 720 -19.87 -12.00 -4.14
C TYR A 720 -18.72 -11.00 -4.36
N ASP A 721 -18.57 -10.01 -3.47
CA ASP A 721 -17.49 -9.02 -3.56
C ASP A 721 -16.12 -9.70 -3.37
N ALA A 722 -16.02 -10.64 -2.40
CA ALA A 722 -14.80 -11.39 -2.14
C ALA A 722 -14.41 -12.30 -3.32
N GLU A 723 -15.39 -13.00 -3.91
CA GLU A 723 -15.21 -13.86 -5.09
C GLU A 723 -14.68 -13.05 -6.27
N THR A 724 -15.35 -11.94 -6.60
CA THR A 724 -14.99 -11.04 -7.70
C THR A 724 -13.58 -10.46 -7.55
N ILE A 725 -13.24 -10.00 -6.34
CA ILE A 725 -11.90 -9.46 -6.05
C ILE A 725 -10.84 -10.57 -6.17
N GLY A 726 -11.12 -11.77 -5.63
CA GLY A 726 -10.20 -12.90 -5.71
C GLY A 726 -9.95 -13.38 -7.15
N ASP A 727 -11.00 -13.55 -7.95
CA ASP A 727 -10.88 -13.96 -9.36
C ASP A 727 -10.02 -12.96 -10.15
N GLN A 728 -10.27 -11.67 -9.92
CA GLN A 728 -9.54 -10.60 -10.57
C GLN A 728 -8.07 -10.56 -10.14
N PHE A 729 -7.79 -10.82 -8.86
CA PHE A 729 -6.43 -10.91 -8.33
C PHE A 729 -5.66 -12.05 -8.99
N TYR A 730 -6.21 -13.27 -8.97
CA TYR A 730 -5.57 -14.44 -9.57
C TYR A 730 -5.33 -14.26 -11.06
N THR A 731 -6.33 -13.73 -11.78
CA THR A 731 -6.21 -13.47 -13.22
C THR A 731 -5.07 -12.50 -13.52
N LEU A 732 -4.97 -11.40 -12.77
CA LEU A 732 -3.93 -10.39 -13.03
C LEU A 732 -2.56 -10.86 -12.57
N ALA A 733 -2.44 -11.39 -11.35
CA ALA A 733 -1.19 -11.81 -10.75
C ALA A 733 -0.48 -12.90 -11.56
N TYR A 734 -1.24 -13.80 -12.20
CA TYR A 734 -0.68 -14.99 -12.85
C TYR A 734 -0.81 -15.04 -14.37
N ASN A 735 -1.58 -14.14 -15.00
CA ASN A 735 -1.67 -14.08 -16.46
C ASN A 735 -1.20 -12.76 -17.10
N LYS A 736 -1.20 -11.64 -16.37
CA LYS A 736 -0.94 -10.32 -16.97
C LYS A 736 0.22 -9.57 -16.32
N TYR A 737 0.36 -9.68 -15.01
CA TYR A 737 1.36 -8.99 -14.19
C TYR A 737 2.25 -10.02 -13.47
N VAL A 738 2.58 -11.12 -14.15
CA VAL A 738 3.33 -12.23 -13.57
C VAL A 738 4.74 -11.77 -13.20
N GLY A 739 5.13 -12.03 -11.95
CA GLY A 739 6.44 -11.60 -11.43
C GLY A 739 6.59 -10.09 -11.25
N LYS A 740 5.54 -9.29 -11.49
CA LYS A 740 5.55 -7.86 -11.15
C LYS A 740 5.33 -7.64 -9.65
N PRO A 741 5.73 -6.47 -9.12
CA PRO A 741 5.41 -6.08 -7.77
C PRO A 741 3.92 -6.23 -7.45
N ILE A 742 3.60 -6.75 -6.26
CA ILE A 742 2.23 -7.02 -5.83
C ILE A 742 1.39 -5.73 -5.79
N GLY A 743 2.04 -4.60 -5.53
CA GLY A 743 1.41 -3.30 -5.58
C GLY A 743 0.88 -2.94 -6.97
N ASP A 744 1.59 -3.31 -8.04
CA ASP A 744 1.15 -3.09 -9.42
C ASP A 744 -0.08 -3.95 -9.73
N VAL A 745 -0.10 -5.20 -9.25
CA VAL A 745 -1.24 -6.11 -9.38
C VAL A 745 -2.48 -5.51 -8.69
N ILE A 746 -2.33 -5.00 -7.47
CA ILE A 746 -3.42 -4.39 -6.70
C ILE A 746 -3.96 -3.14 -7.41
N VAL A 747 -3.09 -2.25 -7.88
CA VAL A 747 -3.50 -1.05 -8.62
C VAL A 747 -4.20 -1.41 -9.93
N ALA A 748 -3.67 -2.38 -10.68
CA ALA A 748 -4.30 -2.85 -11.91
C ALA A 748 -5.68 -3.47 -11.65
N LEU A 749 -5.82 -4.25 -10.58
CA LEU A 749 -7.10 -4.84 -10.15
C LEU A 749 -8.12 -3.77 -9.82
N GLN A 750 -7.73 -2.78 -9.00
CA GLN A 750 -8.61 -1.70 -8.60
C GLN A 750 -9.09 -0.92 -9.83
N ASN A 751 -8.18 -0.58 -10.72
CA ASN A 751 -8.48 0.15 -11.96
C ASN A 751 -9.39 -0.64 -12.90
N GLN A 752 -9.14 -1.94 -13.05
CA GLN A 752 -9.97 -2.81 -13.89
C GLN A 752 -11.41 -2.91 -13.36
N LEU A 753 -11.60 -3.08 -12.05
CA LEU A 753 -12.93 -3.16 -11.45
C LEU A 753 -13.66 -1.81 -11.48
N ILE A 754 -12.95 -0.69 -11.31
CA ILE A 754 -13.50 0.66 -11.50
C ILE A 754 -13.97 0.85 -12.95
N ASP A 755 -13.14 0.47 -13.93
CA ASP A 755 -13.46 0.62 -15.37
C ASP A 755 -14.66 -0.21 -15.83
N GLN A 756 -14.86 -1.37 -15.21
CA GLN A 756 -16.01 -2.22 -15.48
C GLN A 756 -17.33 -1.66 -14.90
N ASN A 757 -17.32 -0.47 -14.29
CA ASN A 757 -18.46 0.12 -13.58
C ASN A 757 -19.05 -0.84 -12.54
N SER A 758 -18.16 -1.46 -11.75
CA SER A 758 -18.55 -2.39 -10.68
C SER A 758 -19.51 -1.74 -9.69
N SER A 759 -20.27 -2.58 -8.96
CA SER A 759 -21.24 -2.08 -7.99
C SER A 759 -20.57 -1.19 -6.91
N PRO A 760 -21.32 -0.24 -6.31
CA PRO A 760 -20.79 0.56 -5.20
C PRO A 760 -20.26 -0.28 -4.01
N ASN A 761 -20.72 -1.53 -3.86
CA ASN A 761 -20.21 -2.45 -2.85
C ASN A 761 -18.79 -2.90 -3.16
N ILE A 762 -18.51 -3.29 -4.40
CA ILE A 762 -17.17 -3.70 -4.82
C ILE A 762 -16.19 -2.55 -4.62
N ILE A 763 -16.55 -1.32 -5.02
CA ILE A 763 -15.67 -0.16 -4.85
C ILE A 763 -15.37 0.11 -3.36
N LYS A 764 -16.38 0.06 -2.48
CA LYS A 764 -16.17 0.21 -1.04
C LYS A 764 -15.40 -0.97 -0.43
N ALA A 765 -15.60 -2.20 -0.94
CA ALA A 765 -14.82 -3.35 -0.52
C ALA A 765 -13.34 -3.15 -0.88
N LEU A 766 -13.03 -2.70 -2.11
CA LEU A 766 -11.66 -2.41 -2.54
C LEU A 766 -10.96 -1.38 -1.65
N GLN A 767 -11.67 -0.34 -1.22
CA GLN A 767 -11.15 0.64 -0.24
C GLN A 767 -10.75 -0.02 1.08
N ASN A 768 -11.34 -1.16 1.44
CA ASN A 768 -11.16 -1.79 2.74
C ASN A 768 -10.16 -2.96 2.71
N PHE A 769 -9.54 -3.27 1.58
CA PHE A 769 -8.47 -4.28 1.53
C PHE A 769 -7.11 -3.67 1.85
N THR A 770 -6.46 -4.12 2.93
CA THR A 770 -5.13 -3.64 3.31
C THR A 770 -4.06 -4.67 2.93
N LEU A 771 -2.96 -4.18 2.36
CA LEU A 771 -1.73 -4.94 2.17
C LEU A 771 -0.85 -4.79 3.42
N VAL A 772 -0.72 -5.87 4.18
CA VAL A 772 0.24 -6.00 5.27
C VAL A 772 1.50 -6.63 4.69
N GLY A 773 2.44 -5.79 4.26
CA GLY A 773 3.60 -6.20 3.47
C GLY A 773 4.15 -5.05 2.63
N ASP A 774 5.25 -5.30 1.94
CA ASP A 774 5.86 -4.37 1.01
C ASP A 774 5.10 -4.36 -0.34
N PRO A 775 4.62 -3.19 -0.83
CA PRO A 775 3.99 -3.11 -2.15
C PRO A 775 4.96 -3.37 -3.32
N ALA A 776 6.26 -3.19 -3.14
CA ALA A 776 7.28 -3.48 -4.17
C ALA A 776 7.66 -4.98 -4.22
N LEU A 777 7.15 -5.81 -3.32
CA LEU A 777 7.41 -7.25 -3.29
C LEU A 777 6.91 -7.94 -4.57
N SER A 778 7.78 -8.68 -5.24
CA SER A 778 7.37 -9.61 -6.31
C SER A 778 7.21 -11.03 -5.75
N ILE A 779 6.04 -11.65 -5.98
CA ILE A 779 5.72 -13.00 -5.51
C ILE A 779 5.80 -14.08 -6.59
N GLY A 780 6.17 -13.70 -7.81
CA GLY A 780 6.14 -14.57 -8.99
C GLY A 780 7.47 -14.62 -9.74
N ILE A 781 7.42 -15.20 -10.94
CA ILE A 781 8.54 -15.33 -11.87
C ILE A 781 8.15 -14.56 -13.13
N GLU A 782 8.99 -13.67 -13.64
CA GLU A 782 8.61 -12.77 -14.76
C GLU A 782 9.05 -13.31 -16.13
N LYS A 783 10.15 -14.05 -16.18
CA LYS A 783 10.77 -14.52 -17.44
C LYS A 783 10.74 -16.04 -17.55
N SER A 784 10.93 -16.54 -18.77
CA SER A 784 11.18 -17.97 -18.99
C SER A 784 12.59 -18.34 -18.53
N ASP A 785 12.85 -19.63 -18.38
CA ASP A 785 14.19 -20.17 -18.10
C ASP A 785 14.25 -21.58 -18.66
N TYR A 786 14.43 -21.67 -19.98
CA TYR A 786 14.58 -22.93 -20.66
C TYR A 786 15.92 -23.57 -20.26
N TRP A 787 16.02 -24.88 -20.32
CA TRP A 787 17.28 -25.55 -20.08
C TRP A 787 17.36 -26.94 -20.73
N ILE A 788 18.60 -27.36 -21.01
CA ILE A 788 18.96 -28.73 -21.36
C ILE A 788 20.00 -29.22 -20.36
N ASP A 789 19.74 -30.38 -19.74
CA ASP A 789 20.64 -30.96 -18.75
C ASP A 789 21.33 -32.23 -19.28
N ASP A 790 20.69 -33.38 -19.10
CA ASP A 790 21.23 -34.68 -19.51
C ASP A 790 20.83 -35.03 -20.94
N VAL A 791 21.82 -35.43 -21.73
CA VAL A 791 21.62 -35.98 -23.07
C VAL A 791 22.26 -37.35 -23.15
N THR A 792 21.44 -38.37 -23.40
CA THR A 792 21.87 -39.76 -23.59
C THR A 792 21.52 -40.22 -24.99
N TYR A 793 22.15 -41.29 -25.47
CA TYR A 793 21.87 -41.82 -26.79
C TYR A 793 21.80 -43.35 -26.79
N THR A 794 21.01 -43.89 -27.71
CA THR A 794 20.94 -45.32 -28.00
C THR A 794 21.07 -45.53 -29.51
N THR A 795 21.86 -46.54 -29.88
CA THR A 795 22.04 -46.97 -31.27
C THR A 795 21.05 -48.07 -31.60
N TYR A 796 20.54 -48.08 -32.84
CA TYR A 796 19.77 -49.19 -33.37
C TYR A 796 20.69 -50.06 -34.22
N GLY A 797 21.20 -51.17 -33.68
CA GLY A 797 22.13 -52.06 -34.37
C GLY A 797 22.78 -53.12 -33.47
N THR A 798 23.59 -54.01 -34.05
CA THR A 798 24.27 -55.13 -33.37
C THR A 798 25.56 -54.74 -32.62
N THR A 799 25.88 -53.44 -32.54
CA THR A 799 27.10 -52.94 -31.90
C THR A 799 26.78 -51.85 -30.88
N ASP A 800 27.41 -51.94 -29.69
CA ASP A 800 27.31 -50.98 -28.58
C ASP A 800 28.02 -49.63 -28.88
N LYS A 801 28.32 -49.32 -30.14
CA LYS A 801 29.14 -48.18 -30.56
C LYS A 801 28.45 -47.38 -31.66
N LEU A 802 28.62 -46.05 -31.65
CA LEU A 802 28.19 -45.19 -32.75
C LEU A 802 29.05 -45.47 -33.98
N HIS A 803 28.41 -45.73 -35.12
CA HIS A 803 29.09 -45.89 -36.40
C HIS A 803 28.76 -44.74 -37.34
N HIS A 804 29.76 -44.28 -38.10
CA HIS A 804 29.52 -43.19 -39.05
C HIS A 804 28.49 -43.54 -40.12
N SER A 805 28.39 -44.81 -40.50
CA SER A 805 27.47 -45.34 -41.52
C SER A 805 26.17 -45.90 -40.96
N GLN A 806 25.81 -45.57 -39.72
CA GLN A 806 24.53 -45.99 -39.15
C GLN A 806 23.40 -45.13 -39.72
N ASP A 807 22.21 -45.70 -39.89
CA ASP A 807 21.09 -44.99 -40.52
C ASP A 807 20.47 -43.96 -39.57
N SER A 808 20.44 -44.26 -38.26
CA SER A 808 19.89 -43.35 -37.25
C SER A 808 20.49 -43.51 -35.85
N THR A 809 20.27 -42.50 -35.00
CA THR A 809 20.53 -42.54 -33.55
C THR A 809 19.38 -41.94 -32.81
N LYS A 810 18.98 -42.56 -31.70
CA LYS A 810 17.98 -42.00 -30.80
C LYS A 810 18.67 -41.25 -29.67
N PHE A 811 18.42 -39.96 -29.57
CA PHE A 811 18.84 -39.12 -28.44
C PHE A 811 17.68 -38.97 -27.46
N THR A 812 17.92 -39.23 -26.18
CA THR A 812 17.00 -38.92 -25.09
C THR A 812 17.53 -37.71 -24.35
N ILE A 813 16.78 -36.60 -24.43
CA ILE A 813 17.17 -35.29 -23.92
C ILE A 813 16.29 -34.93 -22.73
N GLN A 814 16.91 -34.59 -21.61
CA GLN A 814 16.24 -33.99 -20.47
C GLN A 814 16.25 -32.47 -20.62
N TYR A 815 15.06 -31.88 -20.58
CA TYR A 815 14.85 -30.46 -20.80
C TYR A 815 13.80 -29.92 -19.83
N GLY A 816 13.70 -28.60 -19.71
CA GLY A 816 12.64 -27.97 -18.94
C GLY A 816 12.51 -26.48 -19.17
N ASN A 817 11.53 -25.89 -18.50
CA ASN A 817 11.33 -24.45 -18.34
C ASN A 817 10.99 -24.19 -16.87
N ASP A 818 11.89 -23.54 -16.11
CA ASP A 818 11.66 -23.20 -14.70
C ASP A 818 11.01 -21.82 -14.50
N GLY A 819 10.81 -21.08 -15.59
CA GLY A 819 10.17 -19.77 -15.63
C GLY A 819 8.69 -19.81 -16.04
N ILE A 820 8.24 -18.75 -16.71
CA ILE A 820 6.88 -18.68 -17.27
C ILE A 820 6.76 -19.33 -18.65
N ILE A 821 5.55 -19.80 -18.99
CA ILE A 821 5.10 -20.06 -20.36
C ILE A 821 4.53 -18.77 -20.92
N TRP A 822 4.73 -18.49 -22.19
CA TRP A 822 4.12 -17.34 -22.86
C TRP A 822 2.82 -17.71 -23.57
N ASP A 823 1.88 -16.77 -23.60
CA ASP A 823 0.58 -16.93 -24.24
C ASP A 823 0.70 -16.83 -25.77
N ASN A 824 1.17 -17.92 -26.38
CA ASN A 824 1.00 -18.17 -27.81
C ASN A 824 0.03 -19.35 -27.97
N GLU A 825 -0.91 -19.23 -28.91
CA GLU A 825 -1.91 -20.27 -29.22
C GLU A 825 -1.25 -21.65 -29.48
N ASP A 826 0.00 -21.63 -29.95
CA ASP A 826 0.87 -22.77 -30.15
C ASP A 826 2.04 -22.74 -29.15
N ARG A 827 1.80 -23.20 -27.91
CA ARG A 827 2.79 -23.30 -26.81
C ARG A 827 3.96 -24.23 -27.19
N GLU A 828 4.90 -23.78 -28.02
CA GLU A 828 5.95 -24.63 -28.59
C GLU A 828 7.32 -24.39 -27.95
N ILE A 829 7.99 -25.49 -27.60
CA ILE A 829 9.42 -25.57 -27.31
C ILE A 829 10.09 -26.26 -28.49
N VAL A 830 11.17 -25.68 -28.99
CA VAL A 830 11.98 -26.23 -30.08
C VAL A 830 13.33 -26.66 -29.55
N ILE A 831 13.64 -27.95 -29.69
CA ILE A 831 14.98 -28.48 -29.42
C ILE A 831 15.63 -28.83 -30.75
N ASN A 832 16.67 -28.10 -31.13
CA ASN A 832 17.46 -28.34 -32.33
C ASN A 832 18.79 -29.04 -32.01
N ILE A 833 19.24 -29.89 -32.92
CA ILE A 833 20.51 -30.60 -32.85
C ILE A 833 21.37 -30.16 -34.04
N GLU A 834 22.50 -29.51 -33.77
CA GLU A 834 23.51 -29.19 -34.78
C GLU A 834 24.67 -30.18 -34.67
N ARG A 835 25.05 -30.80 -35.80
CA ARG A 835 26.20 -31.71 -35.86
C ARG A 835 27.36 -31.05 -36.59
N LYS A 836 28.52 -31.00 -35.95
CA LYS A 836 29.80 -30.58 -36.54
C LYS A 836 30.73 -31.77 -36.69
N TYR A 837 31.16 -32.03 -37.92
CA TYR A 837 32.07 -33.12 -38.27
C TYR A 837 33.50 -32.85 -37.76
N PRO A 838 34.39 -33.86 -37.70
CA PRO A 838 35.79 -33.66 -37.30
C PRO A 838 36.55 -32.66 -38.20
N SER A 839 36.12 -32.50 -39.46
CA SER A 839 36.67 -31.50 -40.39
C SER A 839 36.31 -30.06 -40.03
N GLY A 840 35.37 -29.85 -39.10
CA GLY A 840 34.83 -28.55 -38.73
C GLY A 840 33.63 -28.10 -39.55
N ILE A 841 33.23 -28.86 -40.57
CA ILE A 841 32.02 -28.59 -41.38
C ILE A 841 30.77 -28.94 -40.55
N ILE A 842 29.74 -28.11 -40.66
CA ILE A 842 28.43 -28.32 -40.03
C ILE A 842 27.55 -29.12 -40.99
N SER A 843 26.82 -30.10 -40.48
CA SER A 843 25.85 -30.88 -41.23
C SER A 843 24.70 -29.98 -41.72
N GLU A 844 24.30 -30.16 -42.98
CA GLU A 844 23.11 -29.49 -43.54
C GLU A 844 21.79 -30.17 -43.11
N THR A 845 21.87 -31.32 -42.44
CA THR A 845 20.71 -32.04 -41.92
C THR A 845 20.13 -31.28 -40.73
N SER A 846 18.96 -30.67 -40.91
CA SER A 846 18.20 -30.04 -39.83
C SER A 846 17.51 -31.09 -38.96
N MET A 847 17.71 -31.04 -37.64
CA MET A 847 17.23 -32.05 -36.71
C MET A 847 16.59 -31.38 -35.50
N TYR A 848 15.27 -31.35 -35.42
CA TYR A 848 14.57 -30.70 -34.33
C TYR A 848 13.35 -31.48 -33.84
N ALA A 849 12.95 -31.21 -32.60
CA ALA A 849 11.67 -31.60 -32.05
C ALA A 849 10.90 -30.36 -31.62
N ILE A 850 9.60 -30.34 -31.93
CA ILE A 850 8.64 -29.34 -31.46
C ILE A 850 7.80 -30.00 -30.40
N LEU A 851 7.79 -29.42 -29.19
CA LEU A 851 7.16 -29.95 -27.99
C LEU A 851 6.21 -28.92 -27.41
N LYS A 852 5.28 -29.34 -26.56
CA LYS A 852 4.43 -28.41 -25.83
C LYS A 852 5.19 -27.84 -24.63
N ASP A 853 5.13 -26.52 -24.41
CA ASP A 853 5.64 -25.89 -23.19
C ASP A 853 4.67 -26.16 -22.01
N THR A 854 5.22 -26.65 -20.89
CA THR A 854 4.44 -27.13 -19.74
C THR A 854 5.01 -26.72 -18.37
N THR A 855 5.88 -25.70 -18.27
CA THR A 855 6.58 -25.22 -17.01
C THR A 855 7.22 -26.32 -16.16
N THR A 856 7.47 -27.48 -16.77
CA THR A 856 7.94 -28.69 -16.10
C THR A 856 9.09 -29.28 -16.88
N SER A 857 9.92 -30.07 -16.18
CA SER A 857 10.96 -30.85 -16.83
C SER A 857 10.37 -32.07 -17.54
N GLY A 858 10.83 -32.35 -18.74
CA GLY A 858 10.46 -33.51 -19.54
C GLY A 858 11.65 -34.31 -20.03
N LYS A 859 11.35 -35.42 -20.69
CA LYS A 859 12.29 -36.15 -21.53
C LYS A 859 11.71 -36.30 -22.92
N VAL A 860 12.48 -35.94 -23.93
CA VAL A 860 12.12 -36.13 -25.34
C VAL A 860 13.08 -37.10 -25.98
N ASP A 861 12.51 -37.99 -26.79
CA ASP A 861 13.26 -38.87 -27.66
C ASP A 861 13.28 -38.29 -29.08
N ILE A 862 14.46 -37.90 -29.56
CA ILE A 862 14.66 -37.40 -30.93
C ILE A 862 15.37 -38.48 -31.74
N MET A 863 14.71 -38.98 -32.79
CA MET A 863 15.34 -39.87 -33.75
C MET A 863 16.04 -39.03 -34.82
N VAL A 864 17.37 -39.11 -34.83
CA VAL A 864 18.22 -38.46 -35.82
C VAL A 864 18.48 -39.43 -36.96
N HIS A 865 18.07 -39.07 -38.17
CA HIS A 865 18.40 -39.80 -39.40
C HIS A 865 19.59 -39.12 -40.09
N TYR A 866 20.61 -39.91 -40.43
CA TYR A 866 21.82 -39.38 -41.05
C TYR A 866 21.71 -39.43 -42.57
N SER A 867 22.09 -38.33 -43.24
CA SER A 867 22.20 -38.29 -44.69
C SER A 867 23.39 -39.10 -45.22
N ASP A 868 23.45 -39.33 -46.53
CA ASP A 868 24.64 -39.91 -47.17
C ASP A 868 25.90 -39.05 -46.91
N LEU A 869 25.74 -37.73 -46.82
CA LEU A 869 26.82 -36.79 -46.51
C LEU A 869 27.28 -36.92 -45.05
N ASP A 870 26.34 -37.06 -44.11
CA ASP A 870 26.63 -37.36 -42.70
C ASP A 870 27.39 -38.68 -42.57
N SER A 871 27.02 -39.68 -43.37
CA SER A 871 27.69 -40.97 -43.40
C SER A 871 29.10 -40.87 -43.98
N ALA A 872 29.31 -40.05 -45.01
CA ALA A 872 30.60 -39.87 -45.65
C ALA A 872 31.59 -39.05 -44.81
N LEU A 873 31.12 -38.00 -44.13
CA LEU A 873 31.96 -37.04 -43.39
C LEU A 873 31.99 -37.26 -41.88
N GLY A 874 31.07 -38.05 -41.35
CA GLY A 874 30.81 -38.17 -39.93
C GLY A 874 31.71 -39.14 -39.17
N GLY A 875 32.74 -39.73 -39.77
CA GLY A 875 33.64 -40.66 -39.08
C GLY A 875 34.72 -39.96 -38.26
N GLY A 876 34.91 -40.36 -37.01
CA GLY A 876 35.80 -39.70 -36.04
C GLY A 876 35.02 -38.94 -34.95
N GLU A 877 35.66 -37.96 -34.31
CA GLU A 877 35.06 -37.14 -33.26
C GLU A 877 34.11 -36.08 -33.85
N ASN A 878 32.84 -36.17 -33.49
CA ASN A 878 31.80 -35.23 -33.88
C ASN A 878 31.34 -34.44 -32.66
N ILE A 879 31.01 -33.17 -32.86
CA ILE A 879 30.42 -32.32 -31.83
C ILE A 879 28.94 -32.17 -32.15
N LEU A 880 28.07 -32.56 -31.23
CA LEU A 880 26.64 -32.31 -31.31
C LEU A 880 26.26 -31.23 -30.31
N THR A 881 25.60 -30.19 -30.79
CA THR A 881 25.09 -29.08 -29.98
C THR A 881 23.57 -29.14 -29.96
N PHE A 882 23.01 -29.30 -28.77
CA PHE A 882 21.58 -29.32 -28.51
C PHE A 882 21.20 -27.94 -28.00
N THR A 883 20.22 -27.29 -28.62
CA THR A 883 19.77 -25.95 -28.26
C THR A 883 18.26 -25.93 -28.08
N ILE A 884 17.79 -25.46 -26.92
CA ILE A 884 16.38 -25.24 -26.62
C ILE A 884 16.01 -23.76 -26.80
N GLY A 885 14.75 -23.52 -27.17
CA GLY A 885 14.17 -22.19 -27.34
C GLY A 885 12.69 -22.32 -27.67
N ASN A 886 12.05 -21.20 -28.03
CA ASN A 886 10.60 -21.12 -28.18
C ASN A 886 10.14 -20.97 -29.65
N GLN A 887 11.06 -20.90 -30.61
CA GLN A 887 10.73 -20.77 -32.02
C GLN A 887 11.79 -21.39 -32.93
N LEU A 888 11.35 -21.93 -34.08
CA LEU A 888 12.22 -22.34 -35.17
C LEU A 888 12.30 -21.22 -36.22
N SER A 889 13.51 -20.82 -36.59
CA SER A 889 13.74 -19.83 -37.65
C SER A 889 13.56 -20.44 -39.05
N ASN A 890 13.48 -19.59 -40.08
CA ASN A 890 13.36 -20.01 -41.49
C ASN A 890 14.55 -20.86 -41.98
N ASP A 891 15.71 -20.77 -41.30
CA ASP A 891 16.91 -21.57 -41.54
C ASP A 891 17.02 -22.80 -40.61
N ASN A 892 15.90 -23.24 -40.02
CA ASN A 892 15.79 -24.39 -39.13
C ASN A 892 16.70 -24.32 -37.91
N LYS A 893 16.94 -23.13 -37.36
CA LYS A 893 17.66 -22.95 -36.10
C LYS A 893 16.69 -22.63 -34.99
N THR A 894 16.96 -23.16 -33.81
CA THR A 894 16.28 -22.70 -32.60
C THR A 894 16.68 -21.27 -32.34
N ILE A 895 15.69 -20.40 -32.21
CA ILE A 895 15.85 -19.06 -31.69
C ILE A 895 14.99 -18.94 -30.43
N ASN A 896 15.47 -18.14 -29.49
CA ASN A 896 14.64 -17.68 -28.42
C ASN A 896 14.25 -16.22 -28.68
N THR A 897 12.95 -15.96 -28.82
CA THR A 897 12.40 -14.61 -29.02
C THR A 897 11.90 -13.99 -27.73
N MET A 898 11.95 -14.73 -26.61
CA MET A 898 11.44 -14.28 -25.31
C MET A 898 12.59 -13.92 -24.38
N ASP A 899 12.31 -13.03 -23.44
CA ASP A 899 13.25 -12.75 -22.37
C ASP A 899 13.38 -13.97 -21.43
N GLU A 900 14.62 -14.33 -21.11
CA GLU A 900 14.96 -15.41 -20.19
C GLU A 900 15.84 -14.92 -19.03
N TYR A 901 15.83 -15.67 -17.92
CA TYR A 901 16.72 -15.41 -16.79
C TYR A 901 18.16 -15.86 -17.05
N ASP A 902 18.34 -17.03 -17.66
CA ASP A 902 19.64 -17.60 -17.99
C ASP A 902 19.60 -18.14 -19.41
N PHE A 903 20.51 -17.70 -20.27
CA PHE A 903 20.64 -18.22 -21.64
C PHE A 903 21.72 -19.31 -21.72
N ASN A 904 22.53 -19.50 -20.68
CA ASN A 904 23.69 -20.38 -20.73
C ASN A 904 23.32 -21.85 -20.54
N ASN A 905 22.19 -22.11 -19.86
CA ASN A 905 21.59 -23.42 -19.67
C ASN A 905 20.77 -23.89 -20.90
N ASN A 906 20.57 -23.04 -21.90
CA ASN A 906 19.83 -23.38 -23.12
C ASN A 906 20.57 -24.29 -24.10
N THR A 907 21.87 -24.52 -23.87
CA THR A 907 22.68 -25.30 -24.79
C THR A 907 23.46 -26.38 -24.06
N LYS A 908 23.44 -27.59 -24.62
CA LYS A 908 24.30 -28.71 -24.20
C LYS A 908 25.11 -29.19 -25.38
N THR A 909 26.39 -29.50 -25.16
CA THR A 909 27.27 -30.05 -26.20
C THR A 909 27.77 -31.42 -25.80
N LEU A 910 27.72 -32.37 -26.73
CA LEU A 910 28.30 -33.70 -26.60
C LEU A 910 29.38 -33.92 -27.68
N SER A 911 30.54 -34.43 -27.26
CA SER A 911 31.56 -34.93 -28.19
C SER A 911 31.43 -36.44 -28.30
N LEU A 912 31.05 -36.94 -29.48
CA LEU A 912 30.78 -38.36 -29.73
C LEU A 912 31.72 -38.88 -30.81
N PHE A 913 32.36 -40.01 -30.55
CA PHE A 913 33.22 -40.67 -31.52
C PHE A 913 32.42 -41.68 -32.36
N TYR A 914 32.34 -41.43 -33.66
CA TYR A 914 31.69 -42.30 -34.63
C TYR A 914 32.74 -43.21 -35.26
N HIS A 915 32.69 -44.49 -34.94
CA HIS A 915 33.63 -45.49 -35.43
C HIS A 915 33.41 -45.76 -36.91
N PHE A 916 34.52 -45.85 -37.65
CA PHE A 916 34.53 -46.47 -38.97
C PHE A 916 34.17 -47.95 -38.82
N ASP A 917 33.16 -48.42 -39.56
CA ASP A 917 32.81 -49.84 -39.57
C ASP A 917 33.86 -50.62 -40.40
N PRO A 918 34.67 -51.50 -39.78
CA PRO A 918 35.60 -52.32 -40.54
C PRO A 918 34.91 -53.51 -41.25
N TYR A 919 33.62 -53.79 -40.98
CA TYR A 919 32.87 -54.94 -41.48
C TYR A 919 31.84 -54.64 -42.58
N LYS A 920 31.72 -53.38 -43.03
CA LYS A 920 31.17 -53.03 -44.36
C LYS A 920 32.26 -52.83 -45.42
N ALA A 921 33.47 -53.32 -45.15
CA ALA A 921 34.53 -53.53 -46.14
C ALA A 921 34.62 -55.02 -46.50
N GLY A 922 33.61 -55.50 -47.23
CA GLY A 922 33.43 -56.88 -47.68
C GLY A 922 31.93 -57.13 -47.72
N ASP A 923 31.25 -57.12 -48.87
CA ASP A 923 31.59 -57.85 -50.09
C ASP A 923 31.60 -56.97 -51.34
N GLY A 924 32.52 -57.28 -52.24
CA GLY A 924 32.28 -57.03 -53.65
C GLY A 924 31.18 -57.98 -54.11
N GLU A 925 29.92 -57.56 -54.02
CA GLU A 925 28.88 -58.10 -54.88
C GLU A 925 28.89 -57.31 -56.20
N ASP A 926 29.11 -58.03 -57.29
CA ASP A 926 28.76 -57.59 -58.64
C ASP A 926 27.31 -57.09 -58.63
N ILE A 927 27.13 -55.78 -58.78
CA ILE A 927 25.82 -55.18 -59.07
C ILE A 927 25.49 -55.48 -60.54
N THR A 928 25.13 -56.71 -60.84
CA THR A 928 24.42 -57.08 -62.07
C THR A 928 22.93 -57.17 -61.76
N SER A 929 22.28 -56.02 -61.62
CA SER A 929 20.93 -55.72 -62.13
C SER A 929 20.30 -54.56 -61.35
N ILE A 930 20.40 -53.35 -61.89
CA ILE A 930 19.39 -52.31 -61.70
C ILE A 930 18.75 -52.10 -63.07
N SER A 931 17.42 -52.11 -63.06
CA SER A 931 16.52 -51.88 -64.19
C SER A 931 16.97 -50.72 -65.08
N ASN A 932 17.01 -51.01 -66.38
CA ASN A 932 17.30 -50.10 -67.48
C ASN A 932 16.62 -48.73 -67.35
N ASN A 933 17.43 -47.69 -67.13
CA ASN A 933 17.47 -46.45 -67.91
C ASN A 933 18.58 -45.52 -67.37
N ILE A 934 19.84 -45.89 -67.59
CA ILE A 934 21.00 -45.03 -67.31
C ILE A 934 21.83 -44.91 -68.58
N LEU A 935 21.93 -43.70 -69.11
CA LEU A 935 22.97 -43.29 -70.06
C LEU A 935 24.27 -43.14 -69.26
N ASP A 936 25.22 -44.03 -69.52
CA ASP A 936 26.52 -44.15 -68.84
C ASP A 936 27.41 -42.91 -69.00
N ILE A 937 27.86 -42.35 -67.88
CA ILE A 937 29.07 -41.51 -67.84
C ILE A 937 30.25 -42.48 -67.73
N SER A 938 31.11 -42.53 -68.75
CA SER A 938 32.32 -43.34 -68.73
C SER A 938 33.54 -42.46 -68.51
N VAL A 939 34.45 -42.93 -67.65
CA VAL A 939 35.72 -42.28 -67.35
C VAL A 939 36.84 -43.14 -67.93
N SER A 940 37.55 -42.63 -68.94
CA SER A 940 38.58 -43.40 -69.66
C SER A 940 39.75 -42.54 -70.14
N PRO A 941 41.00 -43.06 -70.14
CA PRO A 941 41.43 -44.32 -69.55
C PRO A 941 41.88 -44.17 -68.08
N ASN A 942 41.64 -45.20 -67.27
CA ASN A 942 42.35 -45.45 -66.01
C ASN A 942 43.16 -46.77 -66.14
N PRO A 943 44.51 -46.82 -66.05
CA PRO A 943 45.51 -45.76 -65.91
C PRO A 943 46.76 -45.93 -66.82
N ALA A 944 47.09 -44.92 -67.61
CA ALA A 944 48.46 -44.71 -68.15
C ALA A 944 48.74 -43.25 -68.58
N SER A 945 47.80 -42.31 -68.35
CA SER A 945 47.89 -40.97 -68.92
C SER A 945 47.60 -39.88 -67.89
N ASN A 946 48.19 -38.70 -68.10
CA ASN A 946 47.99 -37.50 -67.28
C ASN A 946 46.70 -36.75 -67.60
N THR A 947 45.81 -37.33 -68.42
CA THR A 947 44.58 -36.70 -68.88
C THR A 947 43.41 -37.64 -68.63
N LEU A 948 42.40 -37.14 -67.93
CA LEU A 948 41.16 -37.83 -67.63
C LEU A 948 40.06 -37.34 -68.58
N SER A 949 39.41 -38.22 -69.34
CA SER A 949 38.24 -37.84 -70.15
C SER A 949 36.96 -38.34 -69.49
N ILE A 950 35.99 -37.45 -69.32
CA ILE A 950 34.64 -37.74 -68.82
C ILE A 950 33.68 -37.58 -70.00
N GLN A 951 33.17 -38.70 -70.52
CA GLN A 951 32.32 -38.71 -71.71
C GLN A 951 30.82 -38.73 -71.36
N ARG A 952 30.03 -38.01 -72.18
CA ARG A 952 28.56 -37.86 -72.08
C ARG A 952 28.05 -37.38 -70.70
N LEU A 953 28.25 -36.10 -70.41
CA LEU A 953 27.51 -35.42 -69.34
C LEU A 953 26.08 -35.13 -69.83
N ALA A 954 25.08 -35.83 -69.29
CA ALA A 954 23.70 -35.37 -69.45
C ALA A 954 23.58 -33.95 -68.86
N SER A 955 22.69 -33.13 -69.43
CA SER A 955 22.71 -31.67 -69.40
C SER A 955 22.42 -30.99 -68.04
N LYS A 956 23.03 -31.42 -66.93
CA LYS A 956 22.61 -31.01 -65.58
C LYS A 956 23.73 -30.69 -64.56
N PHE A 957 25.00 -30.89 -64.88
CA PHE A 957 26.12 -30.55 -63.97
C PHE A 957 26.75 -29.21 -64.35
N LYS A 958 26.96 -28.34 -63.35
CA LYS A 958 27.55 -27.00 -63.47
C LYS A 958 29.03 -26.97 -63.13
N SER A 959 29.49 -27.88 -62.27
CA SER A 959 30.88 -27.93 -61.85
C SER A 959 31.31 -29.33 -61.46
N LEU A 960 32.63 -29.52 -61.40
CA LEU A 960 33.29 -30.74 -60.99
C LEU A 960 34.39 -30.40 -59.99
N ARG A 961 34.51 -31.23 -58.95
CA ARG A 961 35.61 -31.19 -57.97
C ARG A 961 36.36 -32.51 -57.92
N ILE A 962 37.68 -32.47 -57.81
CA ILE A 962 38.53 -33.62 -57.47
C ILE A 962 38.98 -33.47 -56.03
N ILE A 963 38.60 -34.42 -55.19
CA ILE A 963 38.80 -34.38 -53.74
C ILE A 963 39.59 -35.63 -53.34
N GLY A 964 40.64 -35.49 -52.54
CA GLY A 964 41.36 -36.62 -51.96
C GLY A 964 40.50 -37.32 -50.91
N VAL A 965 40.79 -38.59 -50.62
CA VAL A 965 40.11 -39.35 -49.56
C VAL A 965 40.24 -38.73 -48.15
N ASN A 966 41.19 -37.82 -47.97
CA ASN A 966 41.37 -37.02 -46.75
C ASN A 966 40.57 -35.69 -46.78
N GLY A 967 39.67 -35.50 -47.75
CA GLY A 967 38.86 -34.29 -47.93
C GLY A 967 39.57 -33.10 -48.60
N THR A 968 40.86 -33.22 -48.95
CA THR A 968 41.60 -32.13 -49.59
C THR A 968 41.09 -31.89 -51.02
N LEU A 969 40.65 -30.68 -51.34
CA LEU A 969 40.27 -30.29 -52.71
C LEU A 969 41.53 -30.08 -53.55
N TYR A 970 41.69 -30.86 -54.62
CA TYR A 970 42.85 -30.77 -55.52
C TYR A 970 42.56 -29.94 -56.77
N GLN A 971 41.31 -29.96 -57.26
CA GLN A 971 40.91 -29.23 -58.47
C GLN A 971 39.41 -28.99 -58.47
N GLU A 972 38.98 -27.84 -58.95
CA GLU A 972 37.58 -27.50 -59.20
C GLU A 972 37.46 -26.80 -60.55
N GLU A 973 36.50 -27.21 -61.38
CA GLU A 973 36.23 -26.61 -62.68
C GLU A 973 34.73 -26.45 -62.91
N ASN A 974 34.34 -25.30 -63.46
CA ASN A 974 32.99 -25.07 -63.95
C ASN A 974 32.84 -25.68 -65.35
N ILE A 975 31.75 -26.38 -65.59
CA ILE A 975 31.49 -27.12 -66.83
C ILE A 975 30.22 -26.57 -67.48
N SER A 976 30.33 -26.15 -68.75
CA SER A 976 29.20 -25.72 -69.58
C SER A 976 29.01 -26.71 -70.74
N LEU A 977 27.84 -27.36 -70.79
CA LEU A 977 27.52 -28.54 -71.61
C LEU A 977 27.65 -28.31 -73.13
N LEU A 978 28.25 -29.21 -73.91
CA LEU A 978 27.59 -30.36 -74.54
C LEU A 978 28.55 -31.48 -75.03
N ASN A 979 29.84 -31.47 -74.67
CA ASN A 979 30.83 -32.46 -75.11
C ASN A 979 31.79 -32.92 -74.00
N ASP A 980 32.52 -34.01 -74.24
CA ASP A 980 33.48 -34.66 -73.33
C ASP A 980 34.42 -33.66 -72.63
N VAL A 981 34.52 -33.76 -71.30
CA VAL A 981 35.42 -32.94 -70.49
C VAL A 981 36.76 -33.65 -70.35
N ARG A 982 37.86 -32.97 -70.68
CA ARG A 982 39.23 -33.48 -70.50
C ARG A 982 39.94 -32.71 -69.39
N LEU A 983 40.24 -33.39 -68.29
CA LEU A 983 40.93 -32.82 -67.13
C LEU A 983 42.40 -33.26 -67.14
N ASN A 984 43.31 -32.32 -66.93
CA ASN A 984 44.71 -32.65 -66.68
C ASN A 984 44.89 -32.99 -65.20
N ILE A 985 45.26 -34.23 -64.92
CA ILE A 985 45.45 -34.76 -63.55
C ILE A 985 46.92 -35.01 -63.23
N SER A 986 47.87 -34.46 -63.99
CA SER A 986 49.32 -34.67 -63.80
C SER A 986 49.83 -34.29 -62.41
N ASN A 987 49.21 -33.30 -61.77
CA ASN A 987 49.52 -32.81 -60.43
C ASN A 987 49.11 -33.75 -59.29
N LEU A 988 48.19 -34.70 -59.53
CA LEU A 988 47.78 -35.67 -58.52
C LEU A 988 48.88 -36.72 -58.28
N LYS A 989 49.15 -37.08 -57.03
CA LYS A 989 50.02 -38.23 -56.71
C LYS A 989 49.26 -39.55 -56.96
N ASN A 990 49.97 -40.67 -57.06
CA ASN A 990 49.33 -41.98 -57.18
C ASN A 990 48.51 -42.24 -55.90
N GLY A 991 47.25 -42.65 -56.05
CA GLY A 991 46.31 -42.73 -54.94
C GLY A 991 44.85 -42.72 -55.36
N LEU A 992 43.97 -42.77 -54.36
CA LEU A 992 42.52 -42.77 -54.53
C LEU A 992 41.96 -41.34 -54.38
N TYR A 993 41.11 -40.94 -55.31
CA TYR A 993 40.46 -39.64 -55.37
C TYR A 993 38.96 -39.82 -55.66
N ILE A 994 38.20 -38.79 -55.31
CA ILE A 994 36.77 -38.67 -55.56
C ILE A 994 36.55 -37.55 -56.55
N ILE A 995 35.80 -37.83 -57.61
CA ILE A 995 35.28 -36.82 -58.52
C ILE A 995 33.84 -36.54 -58.11
N HIS A 996 33.55 -35.30 -57.73
CA HIS A 996 32.23 -34.84 -57.37
C HIS A 996 31.70 -33.92 -58.47
N LEU A 997 30.71 -34.40 -59.23
CA LEU A 997 29.95 -33.64 -60.21
C LEU A 997 28.77 -32.96 -59.51
N ILE A 998 28.69 -31.64 -59.60
CA ILE A 998 27.69 -30.82 -58.90
C ILE A 998 26.73 -30.24 -59.93
N GLY A 999 25.43 -30.49 -59.72
CA GLY A 999 24.35 -30.03 -60.58
C GLY A 999 23.28 -29.29 -59.77
N ASP A 1000 22.31 -28.70 -60.46
CA ASP A 1000 21.26 -27.91 -59.79
C ASP A 1000 20.32 -28.77 -58.94
N ASN A 1001 20.00 -29.98 -59.40
CA ASN A 1001 19.04 -30.88 -58.77
C ASN A 1001 19.59 -32.30 -58.58
N GLU A 1002 20.86 -32.55 -58.94
CA GLU A 1002 21.50 -33.86 -58.82
C GLU A 1002 23.02 -33.67 -58.68
N ASN A 1003 23.61 -34.37 -57.70
CA ASN A 1003 25.06 -34.50 -57.56
C ASN A 1003 25.46 -35.95 -57.84
N LYS A 1004 26.63 -36.16 -58.45
CA LYS A 1004 27.13 -37.51 -58.74
C LYS A 1004 28.58 -37.65 -58.33
N ILE A 1005 28.89 -38.76 -57.67
CA ILE A 1005 30.23 -39.08 -57.22
C ILE A 1005 30.80 -40.22 -58.05
N VAL A 1006 32.04 -40.07 -58.51
CA VAL A 1006 32.77 -41.09 -59.28
C VAL A 1006 34.13 -41.32 -58.62
N LYS A 1007 34.46 -42.60 -58.41
CA LYS A 1007 35.75 -43.04 -57.87
C LYS A 1007 36.85 -42.91 -58.94
N LEU A 1008 37.96 -42.25 -58.61
CA LEU A 1008 39.15 -42.14 -59.46
C LEU A 1008 40.35 -42.79 -58.77
N ILE A 1009 40.98 -43.78 -59.41
CA ILE A 1009 42.25 -44.36 -58.94
C ILE A 1009 43.34 -43.87 -59.90
N LYS A 1010 44.39 -43.23 -59.38
CA LYS A 1010 45.58 -42.86 -60.17
C LYS A 1010 46.73 -43.81 -59.80
N ASN A 1011 47.18 -44.64 -60.75
CA ASN A 1011 48.26 -45.61 -60.53
C ASN A 1011 49.66 -45.03 -60.73
#